data_AF-A0AAE0F085-F1
#
_entry.id   AF-A0AAE0F085-F1
#
_cell.length_a   1.000
_cell.length_b   1.000
_cell.length_c   1.000
_cell.angle_alpha   90.00
_cell.angle_beta   90.00
_cell.angle_gamma   90.00
#
_symmetry.space_group_name_H-M   'P 1'
#
loop_
_entity.id
_entity.type
_entity.pdbx_description
1 polymer ?
#
loop_
_entity_poly.entity_id
_entity_poly.type
_entity_poly.pdbx_seq_one_letter_code
_entity_poly.pdbx_strand_id
1 'polypeptide(L)'
;MSARPAETKLERHSLDIGLITTNNFVNETAMAETQALENGSKVSKFRDSLNSELSPAESIVNREEDVATPSWIILPNCGFRKVWDCIQAFILIITAIIVPYRVGFAVTSYGVYYIIESLMDVYFWCDMVLNFVTAFEDPENQNKLVTDHKAIARHYLAGWLIPDALGCLPMDLVLRLQNGQFVCSFNIEGCTGSSSSTSGQLFKLFKLLRLFRLMKLLRLIRIKRLLERYQDDLFEIVPIIDLLKLISVLFFLGHFFGCFFYFFSTDEWRTASEREQVAEGILTPWLLSYELHPIEDGETDLLTRYIACMYWAFTTMTTVGYGDISAATLAERSFAILSMIAGGFVFSGIIGSMTSVLNSFSFAQNAYKQKMDEVGAFVKQNMLPKKLRVQILSFYRQQEVPVYNTKELLGSLPINLRQQAADIIVGPTVLKSSFFADIHEVFLLSFISRGVLSTYGINTVLFEMGSPSTGLHLIQKGTAILLDNDSCVLKTFEDGQYFGEGCFFGELLRPYSIYSTSIITSWYVEKGAVVDLFEAYPEQKAMLQDRYVARWEKLKQTPEENKVSVATYLESRGQDSDDKSVVPEIPALSPKLLEMVTCGVKSQATTMSYTGIYDRVSTLEKSLEHTQRSLEEMSRNQQDQHCEMMTMLKSLKH
;
A
#
# COMPACT_ATOMS: atom_id res chain seq x y z
N MET A 1 32.25 39.94 43.07
CA MET A 1 31.82 40.52 41.78
C MET A 1 30.31 40.35 41.71
N SER A 2 29.55 41.20 42.41
CA SER A 2 29.02 42.51 41.95
C SER A 2 28.03 42.33 40.78
N ALA A 3 26.77 42.74 40.79
CA ALA A 3 25.88 43.36 41.77
C ALA A 3 24.45 43.33 41.13
N ARG A 4 23.39 43.13 41.91
CA ARG A 4 22.07 43.80 41.68
C ARG A 4 22.14 45.17 42.39
N PRO A 5 21.20 46.14 42.27
CA PRO A 5 19.87 46.17 41.62
C PRO A 5 19.57 47.50 40.87
N ALA A 6 18.34 47.69 40.36
CA ALA A 6 17.68 49.00 40.37
C ALA A 6 16.15 48.85 40.29
N GLU A 7 15.51 49.17 41.41
CA GLU A 7 14.08 49.47 41.54
C GLU A 7 13.77 50.83 40.90
N THR A 8 12.58 50.99 40.32
CA THR A 8 11.86 52.27 40.37
C THR A 8 10.41 52.02 40.76
N LYS A 9 10.09 52.61 41.91
CA LYS A 9 8.83 52.70 42.63
C LYS A 9 8.13 53.97 42.16
N LEU A 10 6.83 53.96 41.90
CA LEU A 10 5.94 55.06 42.29
C LEU A 10 4.47 54.66 42.26
N GLU A 11 3.81 54.98 43.37
CA GLU A 11 2.48 54.58 43.79
C GLU A 11 1.36 55.47 43.23
N ARG A 12 0.21 54.80 43.02
CA ARG A 12 -1.18 55.18 43.29
C ARG A 12 -1.63 56.65 43.12
N HIS A 13 -2.68 56.83 42.31
CA HIS A 13 -3.92 57.42 42.81
C HIS A 13 -5.16 56.76 42.17
N SER A 14 -6.13 56.54 43.04
CA SER A 14 -7.45 55.89 42.96
C SER A 14 -8.42 56.38 41.87
N LEU A 15 -9.25 55.45 41.36
CA LEU A 15 -10.69 55.66 41.16
C LEU A 15 -11.42 54.30 41.15
N ASP A 16 -12.06 53.99 42.27
CA ASP A 16 -13.07 52.94 42.43
C ASP A 16 -14.28 53.25 41.54
N ILE A 17 -14.55 52.45 40.51
CA ILE A 17 -15.90 52.24 39.98
C ILE A 17 -16.03 50.80 39.46
N GLY A 18 -16.82 49.96 40.17
CA GLY A 18 -17.60 48.89 39.54
C GLY A 18 -17.02 47.47 39.55
N LEU A 19 -16.94 46.83 40.72
CA LEU A 19 -17.15 45.38 40.81
C LEU A 19 -18.56 45.06 40.28
N ILE A 20 -18.67 44.27 39.19
CA ILE A 20 -19.81 43.37 38.88
C ILE A 20 -19.55 42.46 37.65
N THR A 21 -18.53 42.68 36.81
CA THR A 21 -18.41 41.96 35.52
C THR A 21 -17.38 40.81 35.44
N THR A 22 -16.66 40.45 36.49
CA THR A 22 -15.59 39.43 36.42
C THR A 22 -16.02 37.99 36.78
N ASN A 23 -17.22 37.77 37.32
CA ASN A 23 -17.68 36.42 37.67
C ASN A 23 -18.28 35.61 36.50
N ASN A 24 -18.75 36.26 35.43
CA ASN A 24 -19.35 35.53 34.30
C ASN A 24 -18.30 34.96 33.34
N PHE A 25 -17.15 35.64 33.16
CA PHE A 25 -16.10 35.23 32.24
C PHE A 25 -15.25 34.05 32.77
N VAL A 26 -15.08 33.96 34.09
CA VAL A 26 -14.39 32.84 34.76
C VAL A 26 -15.28 31.59 34.80
N ASN A 27 -16.60 31.74 34.90
CA ASN A 27 -17.54 30.61 34.85
C ASN A 27 -17.66 30.02 33.44
N GLU A 28 -17.65 30.83 32.37
CA GLU A 28 -17.69 30.31 30.99
C GLU A 28 -16.41 29.58 30.57
N THR A 29 -15.23 30.07 31.00
CA THR A 29 -13.96 29.38 30.75
C THR A 29 -13.81 28.11 31.59
N ALA A 30 -14.26 28.12 32.85
CA ALA A 30 -14.29 26.92 33.69
C ALA A 30 -15.31 25.87 33.18
N MET A 31 -16.47 26.29 32.65
CA MET A 31 -17.46 25.39 32.01
C MET A 31 -16.96 24.82 30.68
N ALA A 32 -16.22 25.61 29.88
CA ALA A 32 -15.59 25.14 28.65
C ALA A 32 -14.44 24.15 28.94
N GLU A 33 -13.63 24.39 29.97
CA GLU A 33 -12.59 23.46 30.44
C GLU A 33 -13.20 22.19 31.03
N THR A 34 -14.28 22.26 31.81
CA THR A 34 -14.96 21.06 32.34
C THR A 34 -15.65 20.26 31.25
N GLN A 35 -16.27 20.90 30.25
CA GLN A 35 -16.79 20.19 29.06
C GLN A 35 -15.67 19.58 28.22
N ALA A 36 -14.52 20.23 28.10
CA ALA A 36 -13.35 19.68 27.41
C ALA A 36 -12.74 18.47 28.17
N LEU A 37 -12.71 18.52 29.50
CA LEU A 37 -12.27 17.41 30.37
C LEU A 37 -13.29 16.26 30.40
N GLU A 38 -14.59 16.53 30.43
CA GLU A 38 -15.64 15.52 30.32
C GLU A 38 -15.65 14.86 28.94
N ASN A 39 -15.52 15.63 27.86
CA ASN A 39 -15.38 15.09 26.51
C ASN A 39 -14.08 14.30 26.36
N GLY A 40 -12.98 14.75 26.96
CA GLY A 40 -11.72 14.00 27.03
C GLY A 40 -11.87 12.67 27.79
N SER A 41 -12.62 12.65 28.88
CA SER A 41 -12.92 11.43 29.65
C SER A 41 -13.89 10.50 28.93
N LYS A 42 -14.89 11.02 28.20
CA LYS A 42 -15.76 10.24 27.32
C LYS A 42 -14.98 9.64 26.16
N VAL A 43 -14.06 10.39 25.56
CA VAL A 43 -13.15 9.89 24.51
C VAL A 43 -12.20 8.83 25.04
N SER A 44 -11.66 9.00 26.26
CA SER A 44 -10.84 7.94 26.91
C SER A 44 -11.68 6.70 27.18
N LYS A 45 -12.85 6.82 27.81
CA LYS A 45 -13.72 5.65 28.10
C LYS A 45 -14.24 4.98 26.85
N PHE A 46 -14.56 5.73 25.80
CA PHE A 46 -14.96 5.19 24.51
C PHE A 46 -13.78 4.48 23.84
N ARG A 47 -12.58 5.09 23.84
CA ARG A 47 -11.34 4.46 23.36
C ARG A 47 -10.94 3.23 24.18
N ASP A 48 -11.19 3.23 25.49
CA ASP A 48 -10.91 2.11 26.39
C ASP A 48 -11.95 1.00 26.21
N SER A 49 -13.23 1.34 25.97
CA SER A 49 -14.29 0.40 25.62
C SER A 49 -14.03 -0.22 24.25
N LEU A 50 -13.62 0.59 23.27
CA LEU A 50 -13.15 0.14 21.95
C LEU A 50 -11.90 -0.69 22.05
N ASN A 51 -10.88 -0.31 22.83
CA ASN A 51 -9.71 -1.17 23.06
C ASN A 51 -10.09 -2.46 23.80
N SER A 52 -11.16 -2.44 24.61
CA SER A 52 -11.71 -3.63 25.27
C SER A 52 -12.64 -4.47 24.40
N GLU A 53 -13.11 -3.95 23.25
CA GLU A 53 -13.85 -4.67 22.20
C GLU A 53 -12.93 -5.09 21.03
N LEU A 54 -11.90 -4.29 20.75
CA LEU A 54 -10.73 -4.62 19.95
C LEU A 54 -9.87 -5.65 20.65
N SER A 55 -9.80 -5.75 21.97
CA SER A 55 -9.09 -6.86 22.62
C SER A 55 -9.76 -8.22 22.31
N PRO A 56 -11.10 -8.35 22.33
CA PRO A 56 -11.88 -9.43 21.73
C PRO A 56 -11.68 -9.54 20.23
N ALA A 57 -11.67 -8.47 19.43
CA ALA A 57 -11.53 -8.56 17.98
C ALA A 57 -10.09 -8.91 17.53
N GLU A 58 -9.07 -8.35 18.15
CA GLU A 58 -7.66 -8.76 18.09
C GLU A 58 -7.50 -10.17 18.65
N SER A 59 -8.27 -10.61 19.65
CA SER A 59 -8.30 -12.01 20.08
C SER A 59 -9.27 -12.89 19.27
N ILE A 60 -10.04 -12.35 18.32
CA ILE A 60 -10.85 -13.09 17.34
C ILE A 60 -10.04 -13.24 16.04
N VAL A 61 -9.19 -12.27 15.71
CA VAL A 61 -8.15 -12.36 14.67
C VAL A 61 -6.98 -13.21 15.17
N ASN A 62 -6.59 -13.10 16.45
CA ASN A 62 -5.61 -13.98 17.09
C ASN A 62 -6.25 -15.25 17.70
N ARG A 63 -7.57 -15.41 17.64
CA ARG A 63 -8.19 -16.75 17.63
C ARG A 63 -8.18 -17.22 16.18
N GLU A 64 -6.98 -17.38 15.63
CA GLU A 64 -6.73 -18.63 14.92
C GLU A 64 -7.28 -19.71 15.84
N GLU A 65 -8.19 -20.55 15.33
CA GLU A 65 -8.61 -21.73 16.08
C GLU A 65 -7.35 -22.32 16.71
N ASP A 66 -7.24 -22.31 18.04
CA ASP A 66 -6.31 -23.14 18.79
C ASP A 66 -6.77 -24.58 18.54
N VAL A 67 -6.65 -25.02 17.27
CA VAL A 67 -6.77 -26.40 16.86
C VAL A 67 -5.73 -27.06 17.74
N ALA A 68 -6.18 -27.92 18.64
CA ALA A 68 -5.32 -28.67 19.53
C ALA A 68 -4.30 -29.44 18.67
N THR A 69 -3.18 -28.79 18.40
CA THR A 69 -2.16 -29.33 17.52
C THR A 69 -1.35 -30.30 18.36
N PRO A 70 -1.07 -31.50 17.84
CA PRO A 70 -0.13 -32.39 18.51
C PRO A 70 1.18 -31.65 18.74
N SER A 71 1.75 -31.71 19.95
CA SER A 71 2.93 -30.92 20.35
C SER A 71 4.20 -31.14 19.49
N TRP A 72 4.17 -32.12 18.59
CA TRP A 72 5.26 -32.42 17.66
C TRP A 72 5.09 -31.74 16.29
N ILE A 73 3.93 -31.18 15.95
CA ILE A 73 3.69 -30.48 14.68
C ILE A 73 4.17 -29.04 14.77
N ILE A 74 4.93 -28.62 13.76
CA ILE A 74 5.53 -27.28 13.72
C ILE A 74 4.58 -26.36 12.96
N LEU A 75 4.10 -25.33 13.63
CA LEU A 75 3.31 -24.26 13.00
C LEU A 75 4.22 -23.35 12.16
N PRO A 76 3.76 -22.89 10.98
CA PRO A 76 4.55 -22.04 10.09
C PRO A 76 4.93 -20.70 10.75
N ASN A 77 4.03 -20.17 11.59
CA ASN A 77 4.16 -18.85 12.21
C ASN A 77 4.91 -18.86 13.56
N CYS A 78 5.34 -20.04 14.03
CA CYS A 78 6.02 -20.13 15.33
C CYS A 78 7.44 -19.52 15.28
N GLY A 79 7.87 -18.92 16.40
CA GLY A 79 9.18 -18.25 16.49
C GLY A 79 10.37 -19.16 16.16
N PHE A 80 10.31 -20.44 16.53
CA PHE A 80 11.31 -21.44 16.15
C PHE A 80 11.44 -21.58 14.63
N ARG A 81 10.32 -21.72 13.91
CA ARG A 81 10.33 -21.88 12.44
C ARG A 81 10.86 -20.61 11.76
N LYS A 82 10.46 -19.42 12.24
CA LYS A 82 10.98 -18.14 11.71
C LYS A 82 12.50 -18.04 11.84
N VAL A 83 13.06 -18.36 13.01
CA VAL A 83 14.53 -18.36 13.21
C VAL A 83 15.22 -19.42 12.37
N TRP A 84 14.63 -20.62 12.27
CA TRP A 84 15.13 -21.68 11.41
C TRP A 84 15.21 -21.21 9.95
N ASP A 85 14.12 -20.65 9.42
CA ASP A 85 14.04 -20.17 8.04
C ASP A 85 15.02 -19.01 7.75
N CYS A 86 15.27 -18.13 8.72
CA CYS A 86 16.33 -17.10 8.62
C CYS A 86 17.74 -17.72 8.51
N ILE A 87 18.05 -18.74 9.34
CA ILE A 87 19.31 -19.48 9.25
C ILE A 87 19.41 -20.20 7.90
N GLN A 88 18.32 -20.79 7.41
CA GLN A 88 18.26 -21.42 6.10
C GLN A 88 18.59 -20.42 4.98
N ALA A 89 17.98 -19.23 5.00
CA ALA A 89 18.26 -18.19 4.01
C ALA A 89 19.75 -17.81 3.98
N PHE A 90 20.38 -17.67 5.15
CA PHE A 90 21.82 -17.39 5.26
C PHE A 90 22.69 -18.52 4.70
N ILE A 91 22.39 -19.78 5.04
CA ILE A 91 23.13 -20.94 4.53
C ILE A 91 22.96 -21.07 3.00
N LEU A 92 21.79 -20.75 2.45
CA LEU A 92 21.54 -20.77 1.01
C LEU A 92 22.40 -19.73 0.27
N ILE A 93 22.53 -18.51 0.81
CA ILE A 93 23.42 -17.48 0.24
C ILE A 93 24.87 -17.96 0.23
N ILE A 94 25.36 -18.52 1.34
CA ILE A 94 26.71 -19.08 1.40
C ILE A 94 26.90 -20.22 0.39
N THR A 95 25.91 -21.11 0.27
CA THR A 95 25.94 -22.22 -0.69
C THR A 95 26.01 -21.71 -2.13
N ALA A 96 25.26 -20.65 -2.47
CA ALA A 96 25.27 -20.03 -3.79
C ALA A 96 26.65 -19.47 -4.17
N ILE A 97 27.45 -19.04 -3.19
CA ILE A 97 28.79 -18.49 -3.40
C ILE A 97 29.85 -19.61 -3.40
N ILE A 98 29.86 -20.47 -2.38
CA ILE A 98 30.92 -21.47 -2.19
C ILE A 98 30.87 -22.54 -3.29
N VAL A 99 29.68 -23.01 -3.68
CA VAL A 99 29.58 -24.16 -4.61
C VAL A 99 30.16 -23.85 -6.00
N PRO A 100 29.79 -22.76 -6.70
CA PRO A 100 30.41 -22.41 -7.97
C PRO A 100 31.91 -22.15 -7.84
N TYR A 101 32.35 -21.52 -6.75
CA TYR A 101 33.76 -21.26 -6.50
C TYR A 101 34.58 -22.56 -6.38
N ARG A 102 34.14 -23.51 -5.53
CA ARG A 102 34.80 -24.82 -5.35
C ARG A 102 34.82 -25.63 -6.66
N VAL A 103 33.74 -25.57 -7.43
CA VAL A 103 33.61 -26.29 -8.70
C VAL A 103 34.41 -25.61 -9.82
N GLY A 104 34.48 -24.29 -9.87
CA GLY A 104 35.20 -23.54 -10.89
C GLY A 104 36.71 -23.60 -10.68
N PHE A 105 37.18 -23.21 -9.50
CA PHE A 105 38.61 -23.07 -9.17
C PHE A 105 39.31 -24.37 -8.73
N ALA A 106 38.60 -25.51 -8.71
CA ALA A 106 39.14 -26.81 -8.27
C ALA A 106 39.64 -26.85 -6.82
N VAL A 107 39.23 -25.89 -5.99
CA VAL A 107 39.66 -25.81 -4.59
C VAL A 107 38.87 -26.80 -3.74
N THR A 108 39.57 -27.57 -2.91
CA THR A 108 38.98 -28.50 -1.94
C THR A 108 38.93 -27.87 -0.56
N SER A 109 37.90 -28.19 0.24
CA SER A 109 37.79 -27.75 1.63
C SER A 109 38.51 -28.72 2.58
N TYR A 110 39.29 -28.17 3.52
CA TYR A 110 40.02 -28.89 4.55
C TYR A 110 39.82 -28.21 5.92
N GLY A 111 40.04 -28.97 7.00
CA GLY A 111 39.97 -28.46 8.38
C GLY A 111 38.63 -27.81 8.71
N VAL A 112 38.67 -26.58 9.22
CA VAL A 112 37.48 -25.85 9.68
C VAL A 112 36.47 -25.63 8.54
N TYR A 113 36.94 -25.34 7.32
CA TYR A 113 36.04 -25.11 6.18
C TYR A 113 35.24 -26.37 5.82
N TYR A 114 35.86 -27.55 5.92
CA TYR A 114 35.18 -28.81 5.66
C TYR A 114 34.14 -29.12 6.75
N ILE A 115 34.44 -28.82 8.02
CA ILE A 115 33.49 -28.99 9.13
C ILE A 115 32.27 -28.09 8.93
N ILE A 116 32.48 -26.81 8.60
CA ILE A 116 31.38 -25.86 8.35
C ILE A 116 30.51 -26.34 7.18
N GLU A 117 31.11 -26.70 6.04
CA GLU A 117 30.37 -27.20 4.88
C GLU A 117 29.59 -28.49 5.21
N SER A 118 30.14 -29.37 6.06
CA SER A 118 29.47 -30.59 6.52
C SER A 118 28.29 -30.30 7.45
N LEU A 119 28.43 -29.33 8.36
CA LEU A 119 27.33 -28.90 9.25
C LEU A 119 26.18 -28.29 8.44
N MET A 120 26.48 -27.53 7.38
CA MET A 120 25.46 -27.01 6.46
C MET A 120 24.72 -28.14 5.74
N ASP A 121 25.41 -29.20 5.32
CA ASP A 121 24.76 -30.37 4.71
C ASP A 121 23.84 -31.10 5.70
N VAL A 122 24.28 -31.29 6.95
CA VAL A 122 23.46 -31.87 8.03
C VAL A 122 22.23 -31.01 8.32
N TYR A 123 22.37 -29.68 8.31
CA TYR A 123 21.25 -28.76 8.50
C TYR A 123 20.14 -28.98 7.47
N PHE A 124 20.48 -29.15 6.18
CA PHE A 124 19.48 -29.41 5.14
C PHE A 124 18.85 -30.80 5.21
N TRP A 125 19.56 -31.78 5.76
CA TRP A 125 18.95 -33.08 6.08
C TRP A 125 17.91 -32.95 7.19
N CYS A 126 18.24 -32.19 8.24
CA CYS A 126 17.28 -31.85 9.29
C CYS A 126 16.09 -31.08 8.73
N ASP A 127 16.29 -30.05 7.89
CA ASP A 127 15.19 -29.29 7.27
C ASP A 127 14.27 -30.20 6.45
N MET A 128 14.83 -31.10 5.65
CA MET A 128 14.06 -32.09 4.88
C MET A 128 13.16 -32.93 5.80
N VAL A 129 13.65 -33.35 6.96
CA VAL A 129 12.85 -34.09 7.96
C VAL A 129 11.80 -33.18 8.61
N LEU A 130 12.15 -31.95 8.97
CA LEU A 130 11.21 -30.98 9.56
C LEU A 130 10.05 -30.63 8.62
N ASN A 131 10.28 -30.64 7.30
CA ASN A 131 9.22 -30.40 6.32
C ASN A 131 8.14 -31.49 6.31
N PHE A 132 8.40 -32.71 6.80
CA PHE A 132 7.36 -33.74 7.00
C PHE A 132 6.45 -33.46 8.21
N VAL A 133 6.81 -32.49 9.04
CA VAL A 133 6.17 -32.18 10.31
C VAL A 133 5.70 -30.72 10.39
N THR A 134 5.99 -29.92 9.35
CA THR A 134 5.59 -28.52 9.27
C THR A 134 4.21 -28.43 8.61
N ALA A 135 3.26 -27.76 9.28
CA ALA A 135 1.93 -27.51 8.73
C ALA A 135 2.00 -26.57 7.51
N PHE A 136 1.03 -26.69 6.62
CA PHE A 136 0.89 -25.86 5.41
C PHE A 136 -0.53 -25.30 5.30
N GLU A 137 -0.68 -24.18 4.60
CA GLU A 137 -1.97 -23.55 4.32
C GLU A 137 -2.69 -24.25 3.18
N ASP A 138 -4.00 -24.45 3.33
CA ASP A 138 -4.83 -25.10 2.31
C ASP A 138 -4.89 -24.24 1.03
N PRO A 139 -4.53 -24.77 -0.15
CA PRO A 139 -4.57 -24.02 -1.41
C PRO A 139 -5.95 -23.45 -1.76
N GLU A 140 -7.03 -24.09 -1.29
CA GLU A 140 -8.41 -23.62 -1.55
C GLU A 140 -8.91 -22.62 -0.51
N ASN A 141 -8.29 -22.59 0.69
CA ASN A 141 -8.69 -21.71 1.78
C ASN A 141 -7.45 -21.26 2.57
N GLN A 142 -6.86 -20.14 2.15
CA GLN A 142 -5.61 -19.59 2.69
C GLN A 142 -5.64 -19.38 4.23
N ASN A 143 -6.83 -19.24 4.82
CA ASN A 143 -6.99 -19.08 6.27
C ASN A 143 -7.08 -20.40 7.05
N LYS A 144 -6.92 -21.56 6.40
CA LYS A 144 -7.01 -22.86 7.06
C LYS A 144 -5.68 -23.59 7.03
N LEU A 145 -5.11 -23.80 8.21
CA LEU A 145 -3.89 -24.60 8.39
C LEU A 145 -4.20 -26.09 8.44
N VAL A 146 -3.55 -26.87 7.59
CA VAL A 146 -3.66 -28.33 7.57
C VAL A 146 -2.62 -28.93 8.53
N THR A 147 -3.11 -29.58 9.57
CA THR A 147 -2.28 -30.17 10.65
C THR A 147 -2.28 -31.71 10.64
N ASP A 148 -3.00 -32.38 9.72
CA ASP A 148 -2.93 -33.84 9.60
C ASP A 148 -1.58 -34.27 9.00
N HIS A 149 -0.80 -35.04 9.77
CA HIS A 149 0.50 -35.55 9.34
C HIS A 149 0.44 -36.38 8.04
N LYS A 150 -0.62 -37.18 7.83
CA LYS A 150 -0.75 -37.96 6.60
C LYS A 150 -1.02 -37.06 5.39
N ALA A 151 -1.68 -35.93 5.60
CA ALA A 151 -1.89 -34.93 4.56
C ALA A 151 -0.58 -34.17 4.27
N ILE A 152 0.13 -33.72 5.31
CA ILE A 152 1.44 -33.05 5.21
C ILE A 152 2.43 -33.93 4.45
N ALA A 153 2.60 -35.19 4.85
CA ALA A 153 3.52 -36.10 4.21
C ALA A 153 3.18 -36.34 2.73
N ARG A 154 1.90 -36.58 2.38
CA ARG A 154 1.49 -36.76 0.98
C ARG A 154 1.73 -35.52 0.13
N HIS A 155 1.40 -34.35 0.66
CA HIS A 155 1.64 -33.08 -0.02
C HIS A 155 3.13 -32.86 -0.29
N TYR A 156 3.98 -33.10 0.72
CA TYR A 156 5.42 -32.96 0.57
C TYR A 156 6.04 -33.99 -0.39
N LEU A 157 5.61 -35.26 -0.33
CA LEU A 157 6.06 -36.33 -1.22
C LEU A 157 5.69 -36.08 -2.68
N ALA A 158 4.51 -35.52 -2.96
CA ALA A 158 4.04 -35.24 -4.31
C ALA A 158 4.69 -33.99 -4.93
N GLY A 159 5.07 -33.01 -4.10
CA GLY A 159 5.65 -31.75 -4.57
C GLY A 159 7.17 -31.69 -4.40
N TRP A 160 7.61 -31.38 -3.18
CA TRP A 160 8.94 -30.82 -2.92
C TRP A 160 10.02 -31.83 -2.50
N LEU A 161 9.67 -33.09 -2.23
CA LEU A 161 10.65 -34.09 -1.80
C LEU A 161 11.79 -34.28 -2.83
N ILE A 162 11.46 -34.40 -4.12
CA ILE A 162 12.45 -34.69 -5.17
C ILE A 162 13.55 -33.62 -5.26
N PRO A 163 13.25 -32.32 -5.44
CA PRO A 163 14.29 -31.30 -5.46
C PRO A 163 15.04 -31.22 -4.13
N ASP A 164 14.36 -31.46 -3.00
CA ASP A 164 15.00 -31.45 -1.69
C ASP A 164 16.01 -32.59 -1.51
N ALA A 165 15.64 -33.80 -1.91
CA ALA A 165 16.48 -34.99 -1.86
C ALA A 165 17.70 -34.86 -2.79
N LEU A 166 17.48 -34.39 -4.03
CA LEU A 166 18.57 -34.18 -4.99
C LEU A 166 19.56 -33.10 -4.53
N GLY A 167 19.06 -32.01 -3.93
CA GLY A 167 19.91 -30.98 -3.34
C GLY A 167 20.69 -31.45 -2.11
N CYS A 168 20.20 -32.47 -1.41
CA CYS A 168 20.78 -33.03 -0.20
C CYS A 168 21.75 -34.20 -0.44
N LEU A 169 21.98 -34.62 -1.69
CA LEU A 169 22.86 -35.76 -1.99
C LEU A 169 24.31 -35.50 -1.49
N PRO A 170 24.89 -36.39 -0.66
CA PRO A 170 26.24 -36.25 -0.11
C PRO A 170 27.33 -36.63 -1.12
N MET A 171 27.28 -36.08 -2.34
CA MET A 171 28.22 -36.43 -3.40
C MET A 171 29.66 -36.10 -3.03
N ASP A 172 29.90 -35.00 -2.28
CA ASP A 172 31.26 -34.66 -1.84
C ASP A 172 31.83 -35.69 -0.86
N LEU A 173 31.01 -36.17 0.07
CA LEU A 173 31.38 -37.22 1.02
C LEU A 173 31.69 -38.54 0.29
N VAL A 174 30.85 -38.94 -0.67
CA VAL A 174 31.04 -40.15 -1.47
C VAL A 174 32.37 -40.08 -2.24
N LEU A 175 32.66 -38.94 -2.88
CA LEU A 175 33.90 -38.75 -3.63
C LEU A 175 35.13 -38.81 -2.72
N ARG A 176 35.07 -38.21 -1.52
CA ARG A 176 36.18 -38.24 -0.55
C ARG A 176 36.40 -39.62 0.05
N LEU A 177 35.33 -40.38 0.31
CA LEU A 177 35.41 -41.77 0.78
C LEU A 177 36.06 -42.65 -0.28
N GLN A 178 35.64 -42.52 -1.55
CA GLN A 178 36.21 -43.28 -2.65
C GLN A 178 37.69 -42.96 -2.87
N ASN A 179 38.08 -41.69 -2.74
CA ASN A 179 39.47 -41.26 -2.90
C ASN A 179 40.34 -41.52 -1.66
N GLY A 180 39.80 -42.11 -0.59
CA GLY A 180 40.51 -42.31 0.69
C GLY A 180 40.86 -41.01 1.41
N GLN A 181 40.28 -39.88 1.02
CA GLN A 181 40.58 -38.54 1.53
C GLN A 181 39.71 -38.12 2.72
N PHE A 182 38.78 -38.97 3.16
CA PHE A 182 37.82 -38.62 4.22
C PHE A 182 38.50 -38.25 5.54
N VAL A 183 39.45 -39.07 6.02
CA VAL A 183 40.09 -38.84 7.33
C VAL A 183 40.98 -37.59 7.31
N CYS A 184 41.77 -37.40 6.25
CA CYS A 184 42.64 -36.24 6.12
C CYS A 184 41.89 -34.94 5.81
N SER A 185 40.61 -35.01 5.39
CA SER A 185 39.78 -33.82 5.18
C SER A 185 39.54 -33.00 6.45
N PHE A 186 39.63 -33.63 7.62
CA PHE A 186 39.52 -32.96 8.91
C PHE A 186 40.82 -32.28 9.37
N ASN A 187 41.95 -32.55 8.71
CA ASN A 187 43.23 -31.92 9.04
C ASN A 187 43.31 -30.52 8.42
N ILE A 188 43.91 -29.57 9.15
CA ILE A 188 44.10 -28.18 8.71
C ILE A 188 45.14 -28.10 7.58
N GLU A 189 46.17 -28.95 7.64
CA GLU A 189 47.26 -29.01 6.64
C GLU A 189 46.85 -29.72 5.33
N GLY A 190 45.61 -30.23 5.25
CA GLY A 190 45.08 -30.91 4.08
C GLY A 190 45.55 -32.36 3.91
N CYS A 191 45.25 -32.93 2.75
CA CYS A 191 45.58 -34.31 2.42
C CYS A 191 46.92 -34.40 1.67
N THR A 192 48.02 -34.63 2.40
CA THR A 192 49.34 -34.92 1.82
C THR A 192 49.54 -36.43 1.68
N GLY A 193 49.12 -37.03 0.55
CA GLY A 193 49.60 -38.37 0.15
C GLY A 193 48.58 -39.51 0.01
N SER A 194 47.35 -39.28 -0.44
CA SER A 194 46.46 -40.37 -0.88
C SER A 194 46.45 -40.48 -2.42
N SER A 195 47.58 -40.90 -2.99
CA SER A 195 47.68 -41.27 -4.41
C SER A 195 47.20 -42.71 -4.62
N SER A 196 45.88 -42.91 -4.73
CA SER A 196 45.37 -44.12 -5.37
C SER A 196 45.61 -44.01 -6.88
N SER A 197 46.76 -44.54 -7.32
CA SER A 197 47.16 -44.72 -8.70
C SER A 197 46.14 -45.57 -9.47
N THR A 198 45.17 -44.93 -10.11
CA THR A 198 44.30 -45.58 -11.11
C THR A 198 44.36 -44.83 -12.43
N SER A 199 44.62 -45.57 -13.49
CA SER A 199 45.14 -45.18 -14.79
C SER A 199 44.19 -44.38 -15.70
N GLY A 200 44.74 -43.33 -16.33
CA GLY A 200 44.55 -42.91 -17.74
C GLY A 200 43.19 -42.41 -18.27
N GLN A 201 42.06 -43.01 -17.93
CA GLN A 201 40.75 -42.65 -18.52
C GLN A 201 39.66 -42.38 -17.47
N LEU A 202 39.74 -43.04 -16.32
CA LEU A 202 38.83 -42.80 -15.19
C LEU A 202 39.01 -41.39 -14.59
N PHE A 203 40.21 -40.79 -14.69
CA PHE A 203 40.48 -39.43 -14.24
C PHE A 203 39.60 -38.36 -14.91
N LYS A 204 39.22 -38.53 -16.19
CA LYS A 204 38.31 -37.59 -16.87
C LYS A 204 36.89 -37.71 -16.32
N LEU A 205 36.42 -38.94 -16.06
CA LEU A 205 35.10 -39.19 -15.49
C LEU A 205 34.99 -38.66 -14.05
N PHE A 206 36.01 -38.88 -13.22
CA PHE A 206 36.07 -38.36 -11.84
C PHE A 206 36.07 -36.83 -11.77
N LYS A 207 36.61 -36.13 -12.78
CA LYS A 207 36.53 -34.67 -12.87
C LYS A 207 35.13 -34.19 -13.24
N LEU A 208 34.38 -34.90 -14.09
CA LEU A 208 32.95 -34.58 -14.30
C LEU A 208 32.13 -34.81 -13.02
N LEU A 209 32.54 -35.74 -12.14
CA LEU A 209 31.81 -35.98 -10.89
C LEU A 209 31.79 -34.76 -9.95
N ARG A 210 32.77 -33.86 -10.05
CA ARG A 210 32.77 -32.62 -9.26
C ARG A 210 31.61 -31.68 -9.65
N LEU A 211 31.10 -31.79 -10.89
CA LEU A 211 29.94 -31.03 -11.35
C LEU A 211 28.67 -31.46 -10.62
N PHE A 212 28.61 -32.70 -10.09
CA PHE A 212 27.49 -33.10 -9.23
C PHE A 212 27.41 -32.27 -7.93
N ARG A 213 28.49 -31.60 -7.50
CA ARG A 213 28.40 -30.62 -6.40
C ARG A 213 27.45 -29.47 -6.73
N LEU A 214 27.24 -29.14 -8.02
CA LEU A 214 26.27 -28.14 -8.46
C LEU A 214 24.83 -28.55 -8.17
N MET A 215 24.54 -29.84 -7.95
CA MET A 215 23.21 -30.28 -7.50
C MET A 215 22.82 -29.63 -6.17
N LYS A 216 23.80 -29.22 -5.35
CA LYS A 216 23.55 -28.42 -4.12
C LYS A 216 22.92 -27.05 -4.43
N LEU A 217 23.03 -26.52 -5.66
CA LEU A 217 22.33 -25.29 -6.06
C LEU A 217 20.82 -25.49 -6.23
N LEU A 218 20.33 -26.73 -6.37
CA LEU A 218 18.88 -27.01 -6.34
C LEU A 218 18.25 -26.62 -4.99
N ARG A 219 19.06 -26.52 -3.93
CA ARG A 219 18.63 -25.98 -2.63
C ARG A 219 18.13 -24.54 -2.74
N LEU A 220 18.57 -23.76 -3.73
CA LEU A 220 18.12 -22.37 -3.94
C LEU A 220 16.65 -22.29 -4.37
N ILE A 221 16.06 -23.36 -4.92
CA ILE A 221 14.63 -23.40 -5.24
C ILE A 221 13.79 -23.22 -3.97
N ARG A 222 14.33 -23.54 -2.79
CA ARG A 222 13.69 -23.31 -1.48
C ARG A 222 13.44 -21.84 -1.16
N ILE A 223 14.21 -20.92 -1.75
CA ILE A 223 13.99 -19.48 -1.60
C ILE A 223 12.59 -19.12 -2.11
N LYS A 224 12.09 -19.78 -3.15
CA LYS A 224 10.73 -19.57 -3.65
C LYS A 224 9.68 -19.85 -2.55
N ARG A 225 9.79 -21.00 -1.87
CA ARG A 225 8.89 -21.35 -0.76
C ARG A 225 8.94 -20.34 0.38
N LEU A 226 10.14 -19.82 0.65
CA LEU A 226 10.36 -18.83 1.70
C LEU A 226 9.68 -17.51 1.33
N LEU A 227 9.87 -17.04 0.11
CA LEU A 227 9.25 -15.81 -0.39
C LEU A 227 7.72 -15.91 -0.43
N GLU A 228 7.16 -17.03 -0.88
CA GLU A 228 5.71 -17.26 -0.89
C GLU A 228 5.10 -17.18 0.51
N ARG A 229 5.79 -17.74 1.53
CA ARG A 229 5.31 -17.73 2.92
C ARG A 229 5.30 -16.35 3.56
N TYR A 230 6.27 -15.50 3.22
CA TYR A 230 6.38 -14.14 3.76
C TYR A 230 5.80 -13.08 2.81
N GLN A 231 5.08 -13.49 1.77
CA GLN A 231 4.60 -12.56 0.74
C GLN A 231 3.68 -11.48 1.33
N ASP A 232 2.80 -11.84 2.26
CA ASP A 232 1.83 -10.92 2.86
C ASP A 232 2.50 -9.92 3.81
N ASP A 233 3.44 -10.40 4.64
CA ASP A 233 4.28 -9.54 5.51
C ASP A 233 5.13 -8.55 4.70
N LEU A 234 5.46 -8.90 3.46
CA LEU A 234 6.33 -8.14 2.58
C LEU A 234 5.56 -7.28 1.55
N PHE A 235 4.22 -7.26 1.59
CA PHE A 235 3.37 -6.61 0.60
C PHE A 235 3.73 -5.14 0.34
N GLU A 236 4.03 -4.38 1.39
CA GLU A 236 4.40 -2.96 1.29
C GLU A 236 5.69 -2.70 0.51
N ILE A 237 6.59 -3.69 0.43
CA ILE A 237 7.89 -3.58 -0.22
C ILE A 237 8.01 -4.46 -1.47
N VAL A 238 6.90 -5.00 -2.00
CA VAL A 238 6.89 -5.88 -3.19
C VAL A 238 7.65 -5.31 -4.39
N PRO A 239 7.45 -4.04 -4.81
CA PRO A 239 8.20 -3.49 -5.95
C PRO A 239 9.72 -3.46 -5.71
N ILE A 240 10.12 -3.17 -4.47
CA ILE A 240 11.53 -3.14 -4.06
C ILE A 240 12.09 -4.57 -4.06
N ILE A 241 11.32 -5.56 -3.58
CA ILE A 241 11.70 -6.96 -3.59
C ILE A 241 11.93 -7.47 -5.01
N ASP A 242 11.07 -7.13 -5.97
CA ASP A 242 11.25 -7.54 -7.36
C ASP A 242 12.55 -6.99 -7.96
N LEU A 243 12.89 -5.74 -7.66
CA LEU A 243 14.17 -5.16 -8.06
C LEU A 243 15.35 -5.84 -7.37
N LEU A 244 15.28 -6.02 -6.05
CA LEU A 244 16.33 -6.70 -5.27
C LEU A 244 16.54 -8.15 -5.72
N LYS A 245 15.48 -8.84 -6.12
CA LYS A 245 15.52 -10.19 -6.67
C LYS A 245 16.31 -10.22 -7.98
N LEU A 246 16.05 -9.30 -8.92
CA LEU A 246 16.81 -9.23 -10.17
C LEU A 246 18.27 -8.83 -9.96
N ILE A 247 18.54 -7.90 -9.03
CA ILE A 247 19.91 -7.56 -8.63
C ILE A 247 20.61 -8.79 -8.04
N SER A 248 19.95 -9.55 -7.17
CA SER A 248 20.50 -10.78 -6.59
C SER A 248 20.80 -11.83 -7.66
N VAL A 249 19.93 -11.98 -8.66
CA VAL A 249 20.16 -12.86 -9.83
C VAL A 249 21.35 -12.39 -10.66
N LEU A 250 21.54 -11.08 -10.87
CA LEU A 250 22.70 -10.52 -11.55
C LEU A 250 24.00 -10.87 -10.81
N PHE A 251 24.07 -10.65 -9.50
CA PHE A 251 25.25 -10.98 -8.72
C PHE A 251 25.54 -12.48 -8.73
N PHE A 252 24.51 -13.32 -8.57
CA PHE A 252 24.66 -14.77 -8.62
C PHE A 252 25.15 -15.26 -9.99
N LEU A 253 24.56 -14.78 -11.09
CA LEU A 253 24.98 -15.17 -12.43
C LEU A 253 26.35 -14.59 -12.78
N GLY A 254 26.69 -13.38 -12.35
CA GLY A 254 28.04 -12.82 -12.49
C GLY A 254 29.08 -13.67 -11.79
N HIS A 255 28.78 -14.11 -10.56
CA HIS A 255 29.61 -15.07 -9.81
C HIS A 255 29.73 -16.42 -10.51
N PHE A 256 28.61 -16.98 -10.93
CA PHE A 256 28.55 -18.26 -11.63
C PHE A 256 29.34 -18.19 -12.95
N PHE A 257 29.10 -17.19 -13.79
CA PHE A 257 29.80 -17.01 -15.05
C PHE A 257 31.29 -16.74 -14.85
N GLY A 258 31.68 -15.94 -13.85
CA GLY A 258 33.10 -15.75 -13.51
C GLY A 258 33.79 -17.06 -13.14
N CYS A 259 33.19 -17.83 -12.22
CA CYS A 259 33.75 -19.13 -11.79
C CYS A 259 33.87 -20.14 -12.94
N PHE A 260 32.88 -20.18 -13.84
CA PHE A 260 32.88 -21.11 -14.96
C PHE A 260 33.72 -20.62 -16.14
N PHE A 261 33.92 -19.32 -16.30
CA PHE A 261 34.89 -18.79 -17.25
C PHE A 261 36.29 -19.27 -16.91
N TYR A 262 36.70 -19.18 -15.63
CA TYR A 262 37.95 -19.79 -15.17
C TYR A 262 37.99 -21.29 -15.46
N PHE A 263 36.92 -22.02 -15.14
CA PHE A 263 36.83 -23.48 -15.34
C PHE A 263 37.09 -23.88 -16.80
N PHE A 264 36.47 -23.20 -17.76
CA PHE A 264 36.61 -23.49 -19.19
C PHE A 264 37.92 -22.98 -19.81
N SER A 265 38.66 -22.11 -19.11
CA SER A 265 39.96 -21.60 -19.54
C SER A 265 41.15 -22.48 -19.16
N THR A 266 40.92 -23.46 -18.30
CA THR A 266 41.94 -24.44 -17.92
C THR A 266 42.34 -25.30 -19.13
N ASP A 267 43.59 -25.79 -19.11
CA ASP A 267 44.20 -26.60 -20.18
C ASP A 267 43.37 -27.84 -20.55
N GLU A 268 42.53 -28.31 -19.64
CA GLU A 268 41.70 -29.51 -19.79
C GLU A 268 40.63 -29.39 -20.87
N TRP A 269 40.13 -28.17 -21.10
CA TRP A 269 39.06 -27.89 -22.06
C TRP A 269 39.57 -27.50 -23.45
N ARG A 270 40.90 -27.46 -23.63
CA ARG A 270 41.52 -27.17 -24.93
C ARG A 270 41.55 -28.40 -25.82
N THR A 271 41.19 -28.21 -27.09
CA THR A 271 41.35 -29.22 -28.13
C THR A 271 42.83 -29.60 -28.32
N ALA A 272 43.10 -30.73 -28.99
CA ALA A 272 44.48 -31.15 -29.24
C ALA A 272 45.24 -30.11 -30.07
N SER A 273 44.59 -29.56 -31.11
CA SER A 273 45.15 -28.51 -31.96
C SER A 273 45.39 -27.20 -31.21
N GLU A 274 44.49 -26.78 -30.32
CA GLU A 274 44.70 -25.57 -29.53
C GLU A 274 45.88 -25.72 -28.57
N ARG A 275 46.08 -26.91 -27.97
CA ARG A 275 47.24 -27.15 -27.11
C ARG A 275 48.56 -27.05 -27.86
N GLU A 276 48.60 -27.57 -29.09
CA GLU A 276 49.76 -27.44 -29.98
C GLU A 276 50.01 -25.97 -30.34
N GLN A 277 48.99 -25.22 -30.75
CA GLN A 277 49.10 -23.79 -31.06
C GLN A 277 49.55 -22.93 -29.87
N VAL A 278 49.15 -23.29 -28.65
CA VAL A 278 49.63 -22.62 -27.43
C VAL A 278 51.11 -22.91 -27.20
N ALA A 279 51.55 -24.16 -27.40
CA ALA A 279 52.96 -24.54 -27.26
C ALA A 279 53.86 -23.86 -28.32
N GLU A 280 53.33 -23.64 -29.53
CA GLU A 280 54.01 -22.92 -30.60
C GLU A 280 53.95 -21.39 -30.46
N GLY A 281 53.22 -20.87 -29.46
CA GLY A 281 53.06 -19.42 -29.24
C GLY A 281 52.13 -18.72 -30.23
N ILE A 282 51.37 -19.48 -31.03
CA ILE A 282 50.40 -18.96 -32.02
C ILE A 282 49.10 -18.52 -31.34
N LEU A 283 48.69 -19.23 -30.28
CA LEU A 283 47.47 -18.96 -29.51
C LEU A 283 47.84 -18.61 -28.06
N THR A 284 47.37 -17.47 -27.57
CA THR A 284 47.54 -17.04 -26.18
C THR A 284 46.19 -16.97 -25.46
N PRO A 285 45.83 -17.98 -24.63
CA PRO A 285 44.64 -17.94 -23.80
C PRO A 285 44.71 -16.78 -22.80
N TRP A 286 43.56 -16.24 -22.39
CA TRP A 286 43.56 -15.08 -21.50
C TRP A 286 44.28 -15.36 -20.18
N LEU A 287 44.13 -16.57 -19.63
CA LEU A 287 44.76 -16.97 -18.37
C LEU A 287 46.29 -16.94 -18.50
N LEU A 288 46.83 -17.41 -19.63
CA LEU A 288 48.27 -17.37 -19.91
C LEU A 288 48.74 -15.93 -20.12
N SER A 289 48.00 -15.10 -20.86
CA SER A 289 48.36 -13.68 -21.03
C SER A 289 48.32 -12.90 -19.72
N TYR A 290 47.43 -13.28 -18.81
CA TYR A 290 47.29 -12.63 -17.50
C TYR A 290 48.41 -13.06 -16.55
N GLU A 291 48.82 -14.34 -16.59
CA GLU A 291 49.95 -14.87 -15.80
C GLU A 291 51.33 -14.35 -16.30
N LEU A 292 51.45 -13.98 -17.57
CA LEU A 292 52.66 -13.38 -18.14
C LEU A 292 52.96 -11.97 -17.61
N HIS A 293 52.02 -11.34 -16.87
CA HIS A 293 52.25 -10.15 -16.06
C HIS A 293 52.32 -10.51 -14.57
N PRO A 294 53.39 -11.18 -14.10
CA PRO A 294 53.54 -11.48 -12.68
C PRO A 294 53.65 -10.16 -11.90
N ILE A 295 52.82 -10.03 -10.87
CA ILE A 295 53.07 -9.11 -9.76
C ILE A 295 54.38 -9.58 -9.11
N GLU A 296 55.27 -8.66 -8.73
CA GLU A 296 56.69 -8.89 -8.36
C GLU A 296 56.95 -9.99 -7.29
N ASP A 297 55.92 -10.53 -6.63
CA ASP A 297 56.01 -11.52 -5.55
C ASP A 297 55.74 -12.98 -5.95
N GLY A 298 55.74 -13.33 -7.24
CA GLY A 298 55.98 -14.71 -7.70
C GLY A 298 54.86 -15.76 -7.52
N GLU A 299 53.74 -15.43 -6.89
CA GLU A 299 52.51 -16.25 -6.92
C GLU A 299 51.32 -15.37 -7.32
N THR A 300 50.66 -15.66 -8.45
CA THR A 300 49.38 -15.01 -8.75
C THR A 300 48.32 -15.61 -7.83
N ASP A 301 48.00 -14.89 -6.76
CA ASP A 301 47.00 -15.26 -5.76
C ASP A 301 45.68 -15.72 -6.43
N LEU A 302 45.08 -16.80 -5.92
CA LEU A 302 43.78 -17.31 -6.39
C LEU A 302 42.70 -16.23 -6.31
N LEU A 303 42.82 -15.32 -5.34
CA LEU A 303 41.95 -14.17 -5.20
C LEU A 303 42.05 -13.23 -6.42
N THR A 304 43.26 -12.96 -6.93
CA THR A 304 43.48 -12.10 -8.09
C THR A 304 42.82 -12.69 -9.34
N ARG A 305 42.99 -14.01 -9.56
CA ARG A 305 42.35 -14.73 -10.67
C ARG A 305 40.83 -14.70 -10.55
N TYR A 306 40.31 -14.88 -9.34
CA TYR A 306 38.89 -14.78 -9.06
C TYR A 306 38.35 -13.39 -9.39
N ILE A 307 38.99 -12.32 -8.90
CA ILE A 307 38.58 -10.93 -9.18
C ILE A 307 38.61 -10.64 -10.68
N ALA A 308 39.63 -11.10 -11.41
CA ALA A 308 39.72 -10.93 -12.86
C ALA A 308 38.55 -11.61 -13.60
N CYS A 309 38.18 -12.83 -13.20
CA CYS A 309 37.04 -13.54 -13.79
C CYS A 309 35.70 -12.88 -13.46
N MET A 310 35.55 -12.35 -12.24
CA MET A 310 34.37 -11.58 -11.84
C MET A 310 34.25 -10.29 -12.67
N TYR A 311 35.35 -9.58 -12.85
CA TYR A 311 35.41 -8.39 -13.70
C TYR A 311 35.01 -8.71 -15.14
N TRP A 312 35.53 -9.78 -15.73
CA TRP A 312 35.10 -10.23 -17.06
C TRP A 312 33.60 -10.55 -17.11
N ALA A 313 33.07 -11.26 -16.11
CA ALA A 313 31.66 -11.64 -16.08
C ALA A 313 30.74 -10.42 -15.99
N PHE A 314 31.02 -9.48 -15.07
CA PHE A 314 30.19 -8.28 -14.90
C PHE A 314 30.28 -7.33 -16.10
N THR A 315 31.47 -7.10 -16.66
CA THR A 315 31.63 -6.26 -17.87
C THR A 315 30.92 -6.85 -19.09
N THR A 316 30.88 -8.18 -19.19
CA THR A 316 30.14 -8.90 -20.24
C THR A 316 28.63 -8.82 -20.01
N MET A 317 28.14 -9.11 -18.80
CA MET A 317 26.71 -9.10 -18.49
C MET A 317 26.08 -7.71 -18.55
N THR A 318 26.83 -6.67 -18.18
CA THR A 318 26.39 -5.27 -18.25
C THR A 318 26.63 -4.63 -19.62
N THR A 319 27.09 -5.41 -20.61
CA THR A 319 27.33 -4.99 -22.00
C THR A 319 28.38 -3.87 -22.17
N VAL A 320 29.28 -3.71 -21.19
CA VAL A 320 30.38 -2.73 -21.25
C VAL A 320 31.52 -3.24 -22.13
N GLY A 321 32.01 -4.46 -21.86
CA GLY A 321 32.96 -5.18 -22.71
C GLY A 321 34.22 -4.43 -23.15
N TYR A 322 35.09 -4.03 -22.22
CA TYR A 322 36.34 -3.30 -22.54
C TYR A 322 37.31 -4.06 -23.47
N GLY A 323 37.24 -5.41 -23.50
CA GLY A 323 38.02 -6.26 -24.40
C GLY A 323 39.44 -6.59 -23.94
N ASP A 324 39.81 -6.18 -22.73
CA ASP A 324 41.07 -6.47 -22.05
C ASP A 324 41.20 -7.94 -21.61
N ILE A 325 40.10 -8.56 -21.18
CA ILE A 325 39.98 -10.01 -21.00
C ILE A 325 39.00 -10.55 -22.05
N SER A 326 39.47 -11.43 -22.93
CA SER A 326 38.66 -11.96 -24.03
C SER A 326 38.84 -13.47 -24.22
N ALA A 327 37.81 -14.12 -24.76
CA ALA A 327 37.80 -15.54 -25.02
C ALA A 327 38.63 -15.89 -26.28
N ALA A 328 39.70 -16.67 -26.11
CA ALA A 328 40.60 -17.06 -27.18
C ALA A 328 40.26 -18.45 -27.72
N THR A 329 40.02 -19.41 -26.84
CA THR A 329 39.77 -20.82 -27.17
C THR A 329 38.31 -21.09 -27.53
N LEU A 330 38.03 -22.22 -28.19
CA LEU A 330 36.68 -22.63 -28.57
C LEU A 330 35.76 -22.80 -27.35
N ALA A 331 36.27 -23.38 -26.26
CA ALA A 331 35.51 -23.57 -25.03
C ALA A 331 35.15 -22.23 -24.39
N GLU A 332 36.13 -21.32 -24.27
CA GLU A 332 35.92 -19.97 -23.75
C GLU A 332 34.90 -19.20 -24.60
N ARG A 333 35.03 -19.24 -25.93
CA ARG A 333 34.13 -18.53 -26.85
C ARG A 333 32.71 -19.07 -26.77
N SER A 334 32.55 -20.39 -26.69
CA SER A 334 31.24 -21.02 -26.53
C SER A 334 30.58 -20.60 -25.23
N PHE A 335 31.33 -20.60 -24.13
CA PHE A 335 30.83 -20.16 -22.83
C PHE A 335 30.54 -18.66 -22.78
N ALA A 336 31.39 -17.83 -23.41
CA ALA A 336 31.18 -16.39 -23.51
C ALA A 336 29.90 -16.04 -24.28
N ILE A 337 29.61 -16.73 -25.39
CA ILE A 337 28.35 -16.55 -26.14
C ILE A 337 27.14 -16.83 -25.25
N LEU A 338 27.15 -17.94 -24.52
CA LEU A 338 26.06 -18.28 -23.59
C LEU A 338 25.91 -17.23 -22.47
N SER A 339 27.04 -16.76 -21.93
CA SER A 339 27.08 -15.76 -20.85
C SER A 339 26.56 -14.40 -21.33
N MET A 340 26.90 -13.99 -22.56
CA MET A 340 26.38 -12.76 -23.18
C MET A 340 24.87 -12.81 -23.39
N ILE A 341 24.35 -13.93 -23.92
CA ILE A 341 22.90 -14.09 -24.13
C ILE A 341 22.15 -14.01 -22.80
N ALA A 342 22.57 -14.81 -21.81
CA ALA A 342 21.93 -14.84 -20.50
C ALA A 342 22.07 -13.49 -19.77
N GLY A 343 23.25 -12.88 -19.82
CA GLY A 343 23.54 -11.57 -19.22
C GLY A 343 22.68 -10.45 -19.81
N GLY A 344 22.55 -10.42 -21.15
CA GLY A 344 21.73 -9.42 -21.85
C GLY A 344 20.25 -9.45 -21.43
N PHE A 345 19.67 -10.64 -21.26
CA PHE A 345 18.28 -10.78 -20.77
C PHE A 345 18.12 -10.27 -19.32
N VAL A 346 19.05 -10.65 -18.43
CA VAL A 346 19.00 -10.25 -17.02
C VAL A 346 19.17 -8.75 -16.88
N PHE A 347 20.15 -8.17 -17.57
CA PHE A 347 20.40 -6.73 -17.53
C PHE A 347 19.22 -5.93 -18.10
N SER A 348 18.62 -6.39 -19.22
CA SER A 348 17.40 -5.78 -19.77
C SER A 348 16.23 -5.85 -18.79
N GLY A 349 16.07 -6.96 -18.07
CA GLY A 349 15.04 -7.13 -17.04
C GLY A 349 15.19 -6.16 -15.86
N ILE A 350 16.42 -5.85 -15.45
CA ILE A 350 16.71 -4.86 -14.40
C ILE A 350 16.26 -3.47 -14.85
N ILE A 351 16.60 -3.06 -16.07
CA ILE A 351 16.17 -1.76 -16.62
C ILE A 351 14.64 -1.66 -16.68
N GLY A 352 13.97 -2.75 -17.09
CA GLY A 352 12.51 -2.83 -17.09
C GLY A 352 11.90 -2.68 -15.69
N SER A 353 12.44 -3.39 -14.71
CA SER A 353 11.92 -3.37 -13.32
C SER A 353 12.21 -2.08 -12.60
N MET A 354 13.37 -1.45 -12.86
CA MET A 354 13.70 -0.12 -12.35
C MET A 354 12.64 0.91 -12.77
N THR A 355 12.15 0.82 -14.01
CA THR A 355 11.07 1.68 -14.50
C THR A 355 9.76 1.45 -13.74
N SER A 356 9.43 0.19 -13.43
CA SER A 356 8.26 -0.16 -12.62
C SER A 356 8.32 0.41 -11.20
N VAL A 357 9.49 0.30 -10.56
CA VAL A 357 9.73 0.83 -9.21
C VAL A 357 9.63 2.36 -9.17
N LEU A 358 10.18 3.05 -10.18
CA LEU A 358 10.02 4.51 -10.30
C LEU A 358 8.54 4.92 -10.42
N ASN A 359 7.73 4.12 -11.11
CA ASN A 359 6.30 4.37 -11.22
C ASN A 359 5.55 4.08 -9.91
N SER A 360 6.00 3.12 -9.09
CA SER A 360 5.35 2.78 -7.82
C SER A 360 5.63 3.81 -6.70
N PHE A 361 6.77 4.51 -6.70
CA PHE A 361 6.98 5.53 -5.66
C PHE A 361 6.15 6.81 -5.89
N SER A 362 5.69 7.03 -7.11
CA SER A 362 5.01 8.26 -7.52
C SER A 362 3.50 8.08 -7.69
N PHE A 363 2.83 7.21 -6.93
CA PHE A 363 1.38 6.98 -7.08
C PHE A 363 0.54 8.27 -7.02
N ALA A 364 0.76 9.13 -6.02
CA ALA A 364 0.03 10.40 -5.89
C ALA A 364 0.34 11.38 -7.03
N GLN A 365 1.61 11.47 -7.44
CA GLN A 365 2.01 12.31 -8.58
C GLN A 365 1.43 11.82 -9.89
N ASN A 366 1.39 10.49 -10.10
CA ASN A 366 0.82 9.86 -11.27
C ASN A 366 -0.69 10.06 -11.33
N ALA A 367 -1.40 9.90 -10.20
CA ALA A 367 -2.84 10.17 -10.10
C ALA A 367 -3.15 11.65 -10.40
N TYR A 368 -2.37 12.58 -9.83
CA TYR A 368 -2.50 14.00 -10.12
C TYR A 368 -2.24 14.32 -11.60
N LYS A 369 -1.17 13.78 -12.19
CA LYS A 369 -0.82 13.97 -13.59
C LYS A 369 -1.92 13.45 -14.52
N GLN A 370 -2.40 12.23 -14.28
CA GLN A 370 -3.52 11.64 -15.00
C GLN A 370 -4.76 12.53 -14.91
N LYS A 371 -5.07 13.05 -13.72
CA LYS A 371 -6.22 13.94 -13.55
C LYS A 371 -6.08 15.25 -14.31
N MET A 372 -4.90 15.85 -14.27
CA MET A 372 -4.61 17.07 -15.03
C MET A 372 -4.63 16.85 -16.54
N ASP A 373 -4.24 15.68 -17.02
CA ASP A 373 -4.33 15.30 -18.44
C ASP A 373 -5.80 15.15 -18.87
N GLU A 374 -6.66 14.54 -18.04
CA GLU A 374 -8.12 14.47 -18.27
C GLU A 374 -8.75 15.87 -18.35
N VAL A 375 -8.44 16.74 -17.39
CA VAL A 375 -8.96 18.11 -17.34
C VAL A 375 -8.46 18.91 -18.56
N GLY A 376 -7.18 18.75 -18.92
CA GLY A 376 -6.60 19.36 -20.10
C GLY A 376 -7.30 18.92 -21.39
N ALA A 377 -7.58 17.63 -21.53
CA ALA A 377 -8.34 17.08 -22.64
C ALA A 377 -9.77 17.64 -22.69
N PHE A 378 -10.49 17.67 -21.55
CA PHE A 378 -11.84 18.23 -21.44
C PHE A 378 -11.90 19.69 -21.91
N VAL A 379 -10.98 20.52 -21.41
CA VAL A 379 -10.94 21.95 -21.75
C VAL A 379 -10.60 22.18 -23.22
N LYS A 380 -9.71 21.35 -23.78
CA LYS A 380 -9.30 21.43 -25.20
C LYS A 380 -10.43 20.97 -26.13
N GLN A 381 -11.07 19.85 -25.82
CA GLN A 381 -12.14 19.25 -26.64
C GLN A 381 -13.37 20.16 -26.71
N ASN A 382 -13.73 20.80 -25.60
CA ASN A 382 -14.87 21.71 -25.54
C ASN A 382 -14.53 23.16 -25.96
N MET A 383 -13.29 23.42 -26.41
CA MET A 383 -12.85 24.74 -26.89
C MET A 383 -13.16 25.89 -25.92
N LEU A 384 -12.98 25.67 -24.60
CA LEU A 384 -13.36 26.69 -23.62
C LEU A 384 -12.52 27.97 -23.78
N PRO A 385 -13.14 29.17 -23.56
CA PRO A 385 -12.44 30.44 -23.60
C PRO A 385 -11.23 30.48 -22.66
N LYS A 386 -10.17 31.21 -23.05
CA LYS A 386 -8.89 31.24 -22.33
C LYS A 386 -9.06 31.60 -20.84
N LYS A 387 -9.95 32.55 -20.51
CA LYS A 387 -10.23 32.95 -19.12
C LYS A 387 -10.78 31.79 -18.29
N LEU A 388 -11.83 31.11 -18.78
CA LEU A 388 -12.44 29.98 -18.10
C LEU A 388 -11.49 28.76 -18.02
N ARG A 389 -10.71 28.51 -19.08
CA ARG A 389 -9.65 27.48 -19.09
C ARG A 389 -8.65 27.68 -17.96
N VAL A 390 -8.15 28.90 -17.78
CA VAL A 390 -7.19 29.21 -16.72
C VAL A 390 -7.83 29.02 -15.35
N GLN A 391 -9.08 29.45 -15.16
CA GLN A 391 -9.81 29.25 -13.90
C GLN A 391 -9.97 27.76 -13.57
N ILE A 392 -10.42 26.94 -14.52
CA ILE A 392 -10.61 25.48 -14.32
C ILE A 392 -9.26 24.80 -14.02
N LEU A 393 -8.21 25.10 -14.78
CA LEU A 393 -6.90 24.48 -14.56
C LEU A 393 -6.28 24.93 -13.23
N SER A 394 -6.40 26.20 -12.87
CA SER A 394 -5.93 26.71 -11.57
C SER A 394 -6.69 26.07 -10.42
N PHE A 395 -8.00 25.89 -10.55
CA PHE A 395 -8.82 25.16 -9.58
C PHE A 395 -8.27 23.75 -9.35
N TYR A 396 -8.14 22.92 -10.41
CA TYR A 396 -7.67 21.53 -10.26
C TYR A 396 -6.20 21.42 -9.79
N ARG A 397 -5.34 22.41 -10.07
CA ARG A 397 -3.97 22.43 -9.53
C ARG A 397 -3.91 22.63 -8.01
N GLN A 398 -4.92 23.28 -7.44
CA GLN A 398 -5.01 23.55 -6.00
C GLN A 398 -5.77 22.44 -5.25
N GLN A 399 -6.40 21.51 -5.97
CA GLN A 399 -7.07 20.35 -5.37
C GLN A 399 -6.04 19.25 -5.06
N GLU A 400 -6.14 18.67 -3.87
CA GLU A 400 -5.51 17.38 -3.63
C GLU A 400 -6.31 16.29 -4.37
N VAL A 401 -5.65 15.59 -5.29
CA VAL A 401 -6.25 14.46 -5.99
C VAL A 401 -6.11 13.23 -5.09
N PRO A 402 -7.23 12.63 -4.61
CA PRO A 402 -7.15 11.43 -3.80
C PRO A 402 -6.53 10.29 -4.62
N VAL A 403 -5.62 9.53 -4.01
CA VAL A 403 -4.93 8.41 -4.67
C VAL A 403 -5.90 7.24 -4.94
N TYR A 404 -6.95 7.13 -4.14
CA TYR A 404 -7.92 6.04 -4.19
C TYR A 404 -9.36 6.56 -4.02
N ASN A 405 -10.32 5.81 -4.56
CA ASN A 405 -11.73 6.07 -4.36
C ASN A 405 -12.22 5.40 -3.07
N THR A 406 -12.32 6.17 -1.99
CA THR A 406 -12.75 5.67 -0.68
C THR A 406 -14.10 4.96 -0.71
N LYS A 407 -15.07 5.44 -1.51
CA LYS A 407 -16.41 4.85 -1.61
C LYS A 407 -16.36 3.44 -2.19
N GLU A 408 -15.58 3.26 -3.25
CA GLU A 408 -15.43 1.98 -3.93
C GLU A 408 -14.66 0.98 -3.07
N LEU A 409 -13.54 1.43 -2.48
CA LEU A 409 -12.71 0.58 -1.63
C LEU A 409 -13.46 0.13 -0.37
N LEU A 410 -14.06 1.05 0.39
CA LEU A 410 -14.86 0.71 1.57
C LEU A 410 -16.09 -0.12 1.18
N GLY A 411 -16.72 0.17 0.02
CA GLY A 411 -17.86 -0.58 -0.50
C GLY A 411 -17.54 -2.03 -0.89
N SER A 412 -16.29 -2.32 -1.24
CA SER A 412 -15.82 -3.69 -1.53
C SER A 412 -15.53 -4.51 -0.27
N LEU A 413 -15.31 -3.86 0.87
CA LEU A 413 -15.04 -4.54 2.14
C LEU A 413 -16.31 -5.20 2.69
N PRO A 414 -16.18 -6.40 3.32
CA PRO A 414 -17.23 -6.98 4.17
C PRO A 414 -17.66 -5.99 5.26
N ILE A 415 -18.93 -6.07 5.69
CA ILE A 415 -19.54 -5.08 6.59
C ILE A 415 -18.73 -4.86 7.89
N ASN A 416 -18.18 -5.93 8.48
CA ASN A 416 -17.39 -5.86 9.70
C ASN A 416 -16.09 -5.06 9.51
N LEU A 417 -15.34 -5.34 8.43
CA LEU A 417 -14.09 -4.64 8.11
C LEU A 417 -14.34 -3.19 7.69
N ARG A 418 -15.43 -2.94 6.95
CA ARG A 418 -15.86 -1.59 6.60
C ARG A 418 -16.15 -0.75 7.83
N GLN A 419 -16.86 -1.32 8.80
CA GLN A 419 -17.21 -0.64 10.05
C GLN A 419 -15.96 -0.29 10.86
N GLN A 420 -15.03 -1.23 11.02
CA GLN A 420 -13.76 -0.99 11.71
C GLN A 420 -12.91 0.08 11.01
N ALA A 421 -12.79 0.01 9.68
CA ALA A 421 -12.06 1.02 8.90
C ALA A 421 -12.71 2.41 9.01
N ALA A 422 -14.03 2.48 8.91
CA ALA A 422 -14.77 3.75 9.00
C ALA A 422 -14.66 4.39 10.39
N ASP A 423 -14.66 3.60 11.45
CA ASP A 423 -14.45 4.08 12.82
C ASP A 423 -13.05 4.69 13.01
N ILE A 424 -11.99 4.03 12.51
CA ILE A 424 -10.63 4.56 12.58
C ILE A 424 -10.48 5.86 11.76
N ILE A 425 -11.08 5.91 10.57
CA ILE A 425 -10.95 7.06 9.66
C ILE A 425 -11.76 8.26 10.13
N VAL A 426 -12.96 8.06 10.68
CA VAL A 426 -13.97 9.12 10.89
C VAL A 426 -14.34 9.29 12.37
N GLY A 427 -14.15 8.27 13.21
CA GLY A 427 -14.50 8.26 14.63
C GLY A 427 -13.99 9.48 15.41
N PRO A 428 -12.70 9.88 15.30
CA PRO A 428 -12.18 11.06 16.00
C PRO A 428 -12.89 12.36 15.62
N THR A 429 -13.33 12.51 14.37
CA THR A 429 -14.06 13.70 13.90
C THR A 429 -15.49 13.71 14.43
N VAL A 430 -16.14 12.55 14.42
CA VAL A 430 -17.53 12.41 14.88
C VAL A 430 -17.64 12.62 16.39
N LEU A 431 -16.69 12.09 17.17
CA LEU A 431 -16.65 12.28 18.63
C LEU A 431 -16.46 13.75 19.04
N LYS A 432 -15.76 14.55 18.23
CA LYS A 432 -15.62 16.01 18.44
C LYS A 432 -16.90 16.77 18.13
N SER A 433 -17.77 16.21 17.28
CA SER A 433 -18.99 16.87 16.85
C SER A 433 -20.07 16.79 17.93
N SER A 434 -20.51 17.96 18.42
CA SER A 434 -21.66 18.05 19.33
C SER A 434 -22.98 17.59 18.69
N PHE A 435 -23.03 17.43 17.36
CA PHE A 435 -24.22 16.90 16.67
C PHE A 435 -24.54 15.47 17.09
N PHE A 436 -23.51 14.64 17.21
CA PHE A 436 -23.64 13.19 17.41
C PHE A 436 -23.39 12.74 18.85
N ALA A 437 -23.28 13.67 19.79
CA ALA A 437 -23.11 13.36 21.21
C ALA A 437 -24.26 12.47 21.72
N ASP A 438 -23.99 11.46 22.54
CA ASP A 438 -25.02 10.62 23.18
C ASP A 438 -26.02 9.95 22.21
N ILE A 439 -25.61 9.71 20.95
CA ILE A 439 -26.38 8.95 19.95
C ILE A 439 -26.06 7.46 20.06
N HIS A 440 -27.05 6.63 19.73
CA HIS A 440 -26.90 5.18 19.75
C HIS A 440 -25.78 4.72 18.81
N GLU A 441 -24.85 3.92 19.32
CA GLU A 441 -23.61 3.53 18.62
C GLU A 441 -23.85 2.81 17.29
N VAL A 442 -24.78 1.86 17.25
CA VAL A 442 -25.13 1.15 16.01
C VAL A 442 -25.68 2.09 14.93
N PHE A 443 -26.46 3.10 15.32
CA PHE A 443 -26.96 4.11 14.40
C PHE A 443 -25.81 4.97 13.90
N LEU A 444 -24.91 5.38 14.80
CA LEU A 444 -23.75 6.20 14.47
C LEU A 444 -22.82 5.51 13.48
N LEU A 445 -22.48 4.24 13.73
CA LEU A 445 -21.61 3.44 12.85
C LEU A 445 -22.28 3.22 11.48
N SER A 446 -23.58 2.96 11.46
CA SER A 446 -24.35 2.85 10.21
C SER A 446 -24.37 4.18 9.44
N PHE A 447 -24.54 5.30 10.13
CA PHE A 447 -24.53 6.64 9.53
C PHE A 447 -23.15 6.98 8.95
N ILE A 448 -22.07 6.75 9.72
CA ILE A 448 -20.70 6.99 9.27
C ILE A 448 -20.41 6.15 8.04
N SER A 449 -20.76 4.86 8.03
CA SER A 449 -20.47 3.94 6.91
C SER A 449 -21.08 4.34 5.57
N ARG A 450 -22.05 5.27 5.56
CA ARG A 450 -22.74 5.78 4.37
C ARG A 450 -22.11 7.05 3.79
N GLY A 451 -21.18 7.67 4.51
CA GLY A 451 -20.49 8.85 4.03
C GLY A 451 -19.29 8.54 3.14
N VAL A 452 -18.76 9.60 2.55
CA VAL A 452 -17.60 9.54 1.65
C VAL A 452 -16.66 10.70 1.98
N LEU A 453 -15.36 10.41 2.00
CA LEU A 453 -14.34 11.45 2.13
C LEU A 453 -14.36 12.36 0.89
N SER A 454 -14.53 13.65 1.12
CA SER A 454 -14.59 14.67 0.07
C SER A 454 -13.59 15.79 0.38
N THR A 455 -12.76 16.11 -0.61
CA THR A 455 -11.78 17.18 -0.51
C THR A 455 -12.19 18.37 -1.37
N TYR A 456 -12.08 19.57 -0.81
CA TYR A 456 -12.38 20.83 -1.46
C TYR A 456 -11.20 21.77 -1.32
N GLY A 457 -10.73 22.32 -2.42
CA GLY A 457 -9.65 23.31 -2.45
C GLY A 457 -10.07 24.66 -1.89
N ILE A 458 -9.12 25.60 -1.89
CA ILE A 458 -9.27 26.96 -1.35
C ILE A 458 -10.25 27.77 -2.22
N ASN A 459 -10.98 28.72 -1.62
CA ASN A 459 -11.93 29.63 -2.29
C ASN A 459 -13.01 28.94 -3.11
N THR A 460 -13.39 27.73 -2.69
CA THR A 460 -14.44 26.95 -3.32
C THR A 460 -15.76 27.22 -2.60
N VAL A 461 -16.82 27.46 -3.38
CA VAL A 461 -18.17 27.55 -2.85
C VAL A 461 -18.64 26.14 -2.52
N LEU A 462 -18.77 25.84 -1.23
CA LEU A 462 -19.26 24.53 -0.78
C LEU A 462 -20.78 24.50 -0.89
N PHE A 463 -21.44 25.52 -0.35
CA PHE A 463 -22.88 25.74 -0.49
C PHE A 463 -23.13 27.14 -1.04
N GLU A 464 -24.07 27.22 -1.96
CA GLU A 464 -24.62 28.47 -2.46
C GLU A 464 -26.04 28.64 -1.92
N MET A 465 -26.36 29.80 -1.36
CA MET A 465 -27.71 30.12 -0.88
C MET A 465 -28.74 29.90 -2.01
N GLY A 466 -29.87 29.27 -1.67
CA GLY A 466 -30.93 28.95 -2.63
C GLY A 466 -30.65 27.74 -3.53
N SER A 467 -29.47 27.11 -3.44
CA SER A 467 -29.22 25.81 -4.07
C SER A 467 -29.96 24.67 -3.35
N PRO A 468 -30.21 23.52 -3.99
CA PRO A 468 -30.82 22.36 -3.34
C PRO A 468 -30.01 21.84 -2.14
N SER A 469 -30.71 21.44 -1.07
CA SER A 469 -30.07 20.89 0.13
C SER A 469 -29.76 19.39 -0.05
N THR A 470 -28.50 19.05 -0.33
CA THR A 470 -28.06 17.72 -0.77
C THR A 470 -27.50 16.80 0.31
N GLY A 471 -26.88 17.35 1.35
CA GLY A 471 -26.18 16.54 2.36
C GLY A 471 -25.50 17.34 3.47
N LEU A 472 -24.90 16.61 4.40
CA LEU A 472 -24.14 17.07 5.56
C LEU A 472 -22.64 16.96 5.29
N HIS A 473 -21.87 17.97 5.72
CA HIS A 473 -20.41 17.89 5.80
C HIS A 473 -19.95 17.91 7.25
N LEU A 474 -19.01 17.02 7.58
CA LEU A 474 -18.25 17.00 8.82
C LEU A 474 -16.80 17.32 8.50
N ILE A 475 -16.29 18.45 8.99
CA ILE A 475 -14.92 18.90 8.69
C ILE A 475 -13.95 18.04 9.50
N GLN A 476 -13.11 17.25 8.82
CA GLN A 476 -12.01 16.55 9.46
C GLN A 476 -10.81 17.47 9.62
N LYS A 477 -10.51 18.24 8.57
CA LYS A 477 -9.39 19.16 8.51
C LYS A 477 -9.74 20.35 7.61
N GLY A 478 -9.39 21.55 8.02
CA GLY A 478 -9.52 22.77 7.24
C GLY A 478 -10.58 23.71 7.78
N THR A 479 -10.78 24.81 7.07
CA THR A 479 -11.59 25.94 7.54
C THR A 479 -12.56 26.40 6.47
N ALA A 480 -13.82 26.53 6.86
CA ALA A 480 -14.88 27.11 6.04
C ALA A 480 -15.48 28.32 6.73
N ILE A 481 -16.01 29.26 5.96
CA ILE A 481 -16.70 30.44 6.47
C ILE A 481 -18.13 30.47 5.94
N LEU A 482 -19.05 30.84 6.82
CA LEU A 482 -20.44 31.13 6.49
C LEU A 482 -20.57 32.61 6.17
N LEU A 483 -21.12 32.94 5.00
CA LEU A 483 -21.33 34.32 4.58
C LEU A 483 -22.80 34.74 4.73
N ASP A 484 -22.98 36.01 5.12
CA ASP A 484 -24.25 36.73 5.02
C ASP A 484 -24.53 37.19 3.58
N ASN A 485 -25.75 37.67 3.32
CA ASN A 485 -26.16 38.25 2.04
C ASN A 485 -25.25 39.41 1.58
N ASP A 486 -24.68 40.15 2.54
CA ASP A 486 -23.75 41.26 2.29
C ASP A 486 -22.28 40.82 2.20
N SER A 487 -22.01 39.52 2.01
CA SER A 487 -20.65 38.95 1.94
C SER A 487 -19.81 39.20 3.21
N CYS A 488 -20.45 39.27 4.39
CA CYS A 488 -19.78 39.33 5.68
C CYS A 488 -19.66 37.94 6.31
N VAL A 489 -18.57 37.68 7.03
CA VAL A 489 -18.35 36.42 7.75
C VAL A 489 -19.22 36.40 9.00
N LEU A 490 -20.16 35.45 9.07
CA LEU A 490 -21.03 35.24 10.24
C LEU A 490 -20.47 34.19 11.19
N LYS A 491 -19.83 33.15 10.65
CA LYS A 491 -19.25 32.06 11.43
C LYS A 491 -18.09 31.40 10.68
N THR A 492 -17.06 31.03 11.41
CA THR A 492 -16.01 30.12 10.92
C THR A 492 -16.28 28.70 11.41
N PHE A 493 -16.18 27.73 10.52
CA PHE A 493 -16.16 26.31 10.80
C PHE A 493 -14.73 25.79 10.76
N GLU A 494 -14.34 25.07 11.81
CA GLU A 494 -13.02 24.47 11.98
C GLU A 494 -13.13 22.95 12.18
N ASP A 495 -11.99 22.29 12.37
CA ASP A 495 -11.88 20.84 12.56
C ASP A 495 -12.85 20.30 13.63
N GLY A 496 -13.61 19.25 13.29
CA GLY A 496 -14.63 18.63 14.14
C GLY A 496 -16.00 19.32 14.09
N GLN A 497 -16.12 20.46 13.41
CA GLN A 497 -17.42 21.11 13.19
C GLN A 497 -18.11 20.59 11.93
N TYR A 498 -19.40 20.89 11.80
CA TYR A 498 -20.26 20.35 10.74
C TYR A 498 -21.25 21.40 10.23
N PHE A 499 -21.74 21.22 9.02
CA PHE A 499 -22.74 22.09 8.40
C PHE A 499 -23.57 21.36 7.34
N GLY A 500 -24.80 21.83 7.10
CA GLY A 500 -25.72 21.26 6.11
C GLY A 500 -26.68 20.20 6.63
N GLU A 501 -26.74 20.00 7.95
CA GLU A 501 -27.61 19.05 8.64
C GLU A 501 -29.11 19.26 8.35
N GLY A 502 -29.52 20.49 8.04
CA GLY A 502 -30.94 20.81 7.80
C GLY A 502 -31.54 20.09 6.59
N CYS A 503 -30.71 19.58 5.67
CA CYS A 503 -31.16 18.76 4.54
C CYS A 503 -31.97 17.52 4.98
N PHE A 504 -31.66 16.97 6.17
CA PHE A 504 -32.34 15.82 6.75
C PHE A 504 -33.68 16.17 7.41
N PHE A 505 -33.86 17.43 7.81
CA PHE A 505 -35.00 17.90 8.61
C PHE A 505 -35.94 18.82 7.83
N GLY A 506 -35.92 18.71 6.50
CA GLY A 506 -36.90 19.38 5.63
C GLY A 506 -36.43 20.69 5.01
N GLU A 507 -35.16 21.10 5.17
CA GLU A 507 -34.62 22.16 4.32
C GLU A 507 -34.54 21.68 2.87
N LEU A 508 -35.31 22.30 1.99
CA LEU A 508 -35.27 22.04 0.55
C LEU A 508 -34.16 22.85 -0.13
N LEU A 509 -33.97 24.09 0.30
CA LEU A 509 -32.98 25.01 -0.24
C LEU A 509 -32.00 25.44 0.86
N ARG A 510 -30.74 25.67 0.48
CA ARG A 510 -29.69 26.14 1.38
C ARG A 510 -30.00 27.56 1.86
N PRO A 511 -30.03 27.81 3.19
CA PRO A 511 -30.38 29.12 3.71
C PRO A 511 -29.19 30.09 3.80
N TYR A 512 -27.96 29.61 3.59
CA TYR A 512 -26.72 30.39 3.65
C TYR A 512 -25.69 29.86 2.64
N SER A 513 -24.70 30.68 2.31
CA SER A 513 -23.55 30.27 1.50
C SER A 513 -22.34 29.94 2.38
N ILE A 514 -21.60 28.90 2.02
CA ILE A 514 -20.37 28.48 2.71
C ILE A 514 -19.22 28.44 1.73
N TYR A 515 -18.08 29.00 2.14
CA TYR A 515 -16.86 29.09 1.34
C TYR A 515 -15.68 28.48 2.08
N SER A 516 -14.78 27.83 1.35
CA SER A 516 -13.52 27.33 1.91
C SER A 516 -12.45 28.42 1.96
N THR A 517 -11.78 28.56 3.10
CA THR A 517 -10.61 29.46 3.26
C THR A 517 -9.28 28.72 3.28
N SER A 518 -9.33 27.41 3.47
CA SER A 518 -8.21 26.48 3.30
C SER A 518 -8.67 25.24 2.55
N ILE A 519 -7.75 24.32 2.26
CA ILE A 519 -8.12 23.01 1.73
C ILE A 519 -8.90 22.28 2.84
N ILE A 520 -10.14 21.89 2.52
CA ILE A 520 -11.04 21.20 3.43
C ILE A 520 -11.08 19.73 3.05
N THR A 521 -10.78 18.88 4.01
CA THR A 521 -11.11 17.46 3.99
C THR A 521 -12.34 17.26 4.86
N SER A 522 -13.45 16.83 4.27
CA SER A 522 -14.71 16.62 4.98
C SER A 522 -15.29 15.24 4.72
N TRP A 523 -15.93 14.66 5.73
CA TRP A 523 -16.78 13.50 5.55
C TRP A 523 -18.15 13.97 5.09
N TYR A 524 -18.53 13.64 3.85
CA TYR A 524 -19.78 14.04 3.24
C TYR A 524 -20.81 12.91 3.33
N VAL A 525 -22.01 13.23 3.81
CA VAL A 525 -23.13 12.28 3.88
C VAL A 525 -24.30 12.84 3.08
N GLU A 526 -24.66 12.12 2.02
CA GLU A 526 -25.76 12.50 1.14
C GLU A 526 -27.12 12.23 1.80
N LYS A 527 -28.09 13.13 1.59
CA LYS A 527 -29.46 13.02 2.11
C LYS A 527 -30.11 11.69 1.76
N GLY A 528 -30.03 11.28 0.50
CA GLY A 528 -30.64 10.04 0.01
C GLY A 528 -30.05 8.79 0.66
N ALA A 529 -28.79 8.85 1.09
CA ALA A 529 -28.08 7.71 1.64
C ALA A 529 -28.50 7.36 3.08
N VAL A 530 -29.28 8.20 3.78
CA VAL A 530 -29.62 8.02 5.21
C VAL A 530 -31.13 7.99 5.49
N VAL A 531 -31.97 8.06 4.46
CA VAL A 531 -33.44 8.13 4.60
C VAL A 531 -34.00 6.91 5.32
N ASP A 532 -33.64 5.72 4.86
CA ASP A 532 -33.99 4.41 5.45
C ASP A 532 -33.46 4.26 6.87
N LEU A 533 -32.27 4.80 7.16
CA LEU A 533 -31.69 4.76 8.50
C LEU A 533 -32.50 5.62 9.48
N PHE A 534 -32.94 6.79 9.05
CA PHE A 534 -33.80 7.66 9.85
C PHE A 534 -35.22 7.11 10.02
N GLU A 535 -35.72 6.32 9.07
CA GLU A 535 -36.97 5.58 9.21
C GLU A 535 -36.85 4.42 10.21
N ALA A 536 -35.72 3.71 10.22
CA ALA A 536 -35.45 2.64 11.17
C ALA A 536 -35.21 3.12 12.61
N TYR A 537 -34.64 4.32 12.78
CA TYR A 537 -34.32 4.90 14.10
C TYR A 537 -34.97 6.29 14.31
N PRO A 538 -36.30 6.35 14.44
CA PRO A 538 -37.04 7.62 14.52
C PRO A 538 -36.70 8.44 15.77
N GLU A 539 -36.37 7.79 16.90
CA GLU A 539 -35.97 8.47 18.14
C GLU A 539 -34.66 9.24 17.96
N GLN A 540 -33.67 8.63 17.29
CA GLN A 540 -32.38 9.26 17.02
C GLN A 540 -32.55 10.43 16.04
N LYS A 541 -33.44 10.29 15.05
CA LYS A 541 -33.81 11.38 14.14
C LYS A 541 -34.40 12.57 14.89
N ALA A 542 -35.33 12.33 15.83
CA ALA A 542 -35.94 13.40 16.63
C ALA A 542 -34.90 14.14 17.49
N MET A 543 -34.00 13.41 18.16
CA MET A 543 -32.91 14.02 18.94
C MET A 543 -32.00 14.92 18.08
N LEU A 544 -31.65 14.47 16.87
CA LEU A 544 -30.85 15.28 15.94
C LEU A 544 -31.61 16.49 15.43
N GLN A 545 -32.91 16.36 15.21
CA GLN A 545 -33.78 17.46 14.80
C GLN A 545 -33.87 18.55 15.88
N ASP A 546 -34.03 18.18 17.15
CA ASP A 546 -34.05 19.13 18.27
C ASP A 546 -32.74 19.91 18.37
N ARG A 547 -31.61 19.24 18.16
CA ARG A 547 -30.28 19.87 18.13
C ARG A 547 -30.12 20.84 16.97
N TYR A 548 -30.61 20.46 15.79
CA TYR A 548 -30.62 21.34 14.63
C TYR A 548 -31.43 22.61 14.90
N VAL A 549 -32.64 22.50 15.45
CA VAL A 549 -33.49 23.65 15.80
C VAL A 549 -32.79 24.55 16.81
N ALA A 550 -32.25 23.98 17.90
CA ALA A 550 -31.54 24.74 18.93
C ALA A 550 -30.30 25.46 18.39
N ARG A 551 -29.55 24.84 17.46
CA ARG A 551 -28.41 25.46 16.80
C ARG A 551 -28.85 26.59 15.85
N TRP A 552 -29.93 26.39 15.11
CA TRP A 552 -30.46 27.36 14.17
C TRP A 552 -30.92 28.64 14.85
N GLU A 553 -31.58 28.52 16.01
CA GLU A 553 -31.97 29.67 16.83
C GLU A 553 -30.76 30.47 17.31
N LYS A 554 -29.69 29.80 17.73
CA LYS A 554 -28.42 30.46 18.11
C LYS A 554 -27.79 31.22 16.96
N LEU A 555 -27.80 30.66 15.74
CA LEU A 555 -27.24 31.32 14.55
C LEU A 555 -28.00 32.60 14.21
N LYS A 556 -29.33 32.63 14.37
CA LYS A 556 -30.16 33.83 14.13
C LYS A 556 -29.94 34.95 15.15
N GLN A 557 -29.48 34.64 16.35
CA GLN A 557 -29.29 35.61 17.44
C GLN A 557 -27.90 36.26 17.44
N THR A 558 -27.03 35.92 16.48
CA THR A 558 -25.66 36.46 16.39
C THR A 558 -25.69 37.98 16.10
N PRO A 559 -25.15 38.86 16.98
CA PRO A 559 -25.25 40.31 16.82
C PRO A 559 -24.51 40.85 15.58
N GLU A 560 -25.03 41.92 14.96
CA GLU A 560 -24.40 42.56 13.78
C GLU A 560 -22.99 43.10 14.05
N GLU A 561 -22.65 43.42 15.31
CA GLU A 561 -21.34 43.94 15.71
C GLU A 561 -20.18 42.94 15.51
N ASN A 562 -20.46 41.65 15.30
CA ASN A 562 -19.46 40.60 15.04
C ASN A 562 -19.23 40.33 13.54
N LYS A 563 -19.88 41.07 12.63
CA LYS A 563 -19.71 40.89 11.18
C LYS A 563 -18.36 41.45 10.74
N VAL A 564 -17.46 40.59 10.27
CA VAL A 564 -16.17 40.97 9.68
C VAL A 564 -16.25 40.83 8.16
N SER A 565 -15.73 41.81 7.42
CA SER A 565 -15.65 41.68 5.95
C SER A 565 -14.72 40.53 5.57
N VAL A 566 -15.01 39.82 4.46
CA VAL A 566 -14.17 38.69 4.01
C VAL A 566 -12.72 39.12 3.79
N ALA A 567 -12.49 40.31 3.23
CA ALA A 567 -11.13 40.84 3.03
C ALA A 567 -10.38 41.01 4.36
N THR A 568 -10.99 41.67 5.34
CA THR A 568 -10.39 41.87 6.67
C THR A 568 -10.15 40.54 7.41
N TYR A 569 -11.03 39.57 7.21
CA TYR A 569 -10.88 38.23 7.78
C TYR A 569 -9.67 37.49 7.18
N LEU A 570 -9.51 37.51 5.87
CA LEU A 570 -8.39 36.85 5.17
C LEU A 570 -7.04 37.50 5.52
N GLU A 571 -6.99 38.84 5.61
CA GLU A 571 -5.79 39.58 6.06
C GLU A 571 -5.38 39.18 7.47
N SER A 572 -6.34 39.03 8.39
CA SER A 572 -6.07 38.61 9.78
C SER A 572 -5.44 37.21 9.89
N ARG A 573 -5.61 36.37 8.87
CA ARG A 573 -5.04 35.02 8.77
C ARG A 573 -3.78 34.96 7.88
N GLY A 574 -3.26 36.11 7.44
CA GLY A 574 -2.04 36.20 6.63
C GLY A 574 -2.20 35.76 5.17
N GLN A 575 -3.42 35.80 4.63
CA GLN A 575 -3.71 35.54 3.22
C GLN A 575 -3.81 36.85 2.43
N ASP A 576 -3.26 36.89 1.21
CA ASP A 576 -3.18 38.09 0.37
C ASP A 576 -4.59 38.58 -0.04
N SER A 577 -4.96 39.79 0.38
CA SER A 577 -6.29 40.37 0.17
C SER A 577 -6.49 41.08 -1.17
N ASP A 578 -5.39 41.36 -1.88
CA ASP A 578 -5.39 42.08 -3.16
C ASP A 578 -5.78 41.19 -4.37
N ASP A 579 -5.85 39.87 -4.20
CA ASP A 579 -6.29 38.96 -5.25
C ASP A 579 -7.83 38.97 -5.37
N LYS A 580 -8.36 39.77 -6.29
CA LYS A 580 -9.80 39.86 -6.60
C LYS A 580 -10.44 38.54 -7.06
N SER A 581 -9.66 37.48 -7.28
CA SER A 581 -10.20 36.13 -7.53
C SER A 581 -10.59 35.37 -6.26
N VAL A 582 -10.22 35.89 -5.08
CA VAL A 582 -10.45 35.29 -3.75
C VAL A 582 -11.78 35.72 -3.14
N VAL A 583 -12.26 36.93 -3.45
CA VAL A 583 -13.57 37.41 -3.00
C VAL A 583 -14.66 36.82 -3.89
N PRO A 584 -15.58 35.99 -3.37
CA PRO A 584 -16.61 35.41 -4.21
C PRO A 584 -17.59 36.48 -4.69
N GLU A 585 -17.77 36.62 -5.99
CA GLU A 585 -18.93 37.35 -6.55
C GLU A 585 -20.18 36.49 -6.29
N ILE A 586 -20.94 36.83 -5.24
CA ILE A 586 -22.22 36.17 -4.95
C ILE A 586 -23.25 36.68 -5.98
N PRO A 587 -23.83 35.81 -6.84
CA PRO A 587 -24.92 36.22 -7.71
C PRO A 587 -26.10 36.66 -6.84
N ALA A 588 -26.62 37.87 -7.05
CA ALA A 588 -27.78 38.34 -6.33
C ALA A 588 -28.98 37.40 -6.60
N LEU A 589 -29.51 36.75 -5.56
CA LEU A 589 -30.73 35.94 -5.69
C LEU A 589 -31.88 36.82 -6.17
N SER A 590 -32.68 36.31 -7.12
CA SER A 590 -33.91 37.00 -7.51
C SER A 590 -34.82 37.17 -6.27
N PRO A 591 -35.58 38.28 -6.17
CA PRO A 591 -36.47 38.53 -5.03
C PRO A 591 -37.44 37.38 -4.74
N LYS A 592 -37.86 36.68 -5.78
CA LYS A 592 -38.78 35.53 -5.72
C LYS A 592 -38.14 34.28 -5.10
N LEU A 593 -36.85 34.03 -5.37
CA LEU A 593 -36.08 32.95 -4.74
C LEU A 593 -35.77 33.28 -3.28
N LEU A 594 -35.46 34.54 -2.98
CA LEU A 594 -35.25 35.02 -1.61
C LEU A 594 -36.52 34.85 -0.76
N GLU A 595 -37.68 35.12 -1.33
CA GLU A 595 -38.99 34.91 -0.70
C GLU A 595 -39.27 33.40 -0.48
N MET A 596 -38.92 32.52 -1.42
CA MET A 596 -39.06 31.06 -1.24
C MET A 596 -38.13 30.50 -0.15
N VAL A 597 -36.88 30.96 -0.09
CA VAL A 597 -35.91 30.55 0.94
C VAL A 597 -36.35 31.03 2.32
N THR A 598 -36.85 32.26 2.43
CA THR A 598 -37.33 32.84 3.70
C THR A 598 -38.71 32.32 4.15
N CYS A 599 -39.60 31.97 3.20
CA CYS A 599 -40.94 31.45 3.50
C CYS A 599 -40.92 29.96 3.88
N GLY A 600 -40.02 29.15 3.30
CA GLY A 600 -39.77 27.78 3.74
C GLY A 600 -39.39 27.67 5.21
N VAL A 601 -38.63 28.66 5.71
CA VAL A 601 -38.20 28.77 7.12
C VAL A 601 -39.33 29.27 8.04
N LYS A 602 -40.30 30.06 7.54
CA LYS A 602 -41.43 30.57 8.35
C LYS A 602 -42.57 29.56 8.51
N SER A 603 -42.78 28.66 7.54
CA SER A 603 -43.88 27.68 7.62
C SER A 603 -43.66 26.56 8.65
N GLN A 604 -42.43 26.40 9.17
CA GLN A 604 -42.08 25.34 10.14
C GLN A 604 -42.49 25.65 11.60
N ALA A 605 -42.87 26.90 11.91
CA ALA A 605 -43.44 27.24 13.22
C ALA A 605 -44.94 26.87 13.33
N THR A 606 -45.55 26.34 12.26
CA THR A 606 -46.98 25.97 12.27
C THR A 606 -47.25 24.83 11.29
N THR A 607 -46.92 23.61 11.69
CA THR A 607 -47.25 22.41 10.91
C THR A 607 -47.98 21.35 11.74
N MET A 608 -49.23 21.66 12.11
CA MET A 608 -50.32 20.72 11.89
C MET A 608 -50.88 21.01 10.48
N SER A 609 -51.09 19.99 9.65
CA SER A 609 -51.69 20.04 8.30
C SER A 609 -50.76 19.99 7.06
N TYR A 610 -49.74 19.12 7.03
CA TYR A 610 -49.09 18.69 5.77
C TYR A 610 -49.25 17.20 5.45
N THR A 611 -50.06 16.46 6.21
CA THR A 611 -50.41 15.06 5.91
C THR A 611 -51.18 14.92 4.59
N GLY A 612 -52.06 15.88 4.25
CA GLY A 612 -52.88 15.80 3.03
C GLY A 612 -52.14 16.04 1.70
N ILE A 613 -50.95 16.65 1.71
CA ILE A 613 -50.14 16.85 0.50
C ILE A 613 -49.27 15.63 0.24
N TYR A 614 -48.70 15.03 1.29
CA TYR A 614 -47.93 13.79 1.18
C TYR A 614 -48.80 12.62 0.68
N ASP A 615 -50.04 12.51 1.18
CA ASP A 615 -50.99 11.52 0.68
C ASP A 615 -51.32 11.73 -0.80
N ARG A 616 -51.51 12.98 -1.24
CA ARG A 616 -51.78 13.28 -2.66
C ARG A 616 -50.58 13.03 -3.57
N VAL A 617 -49.36 13.34 -3.13
CA VAL A 617 -48.14 13.03 -3.88
C VAL A 617 -47.89 11.52 -3.94
N SER A 618 -48.08 10.79 -2.83
CA SER A 618 -48.01 9.32 -2.80
C SER A 618 -49.06 8.68 -3.71
N THR A 619 -50.26 9.26 -3.80
CA THR A 619 -51.33 8.76 -4.69
C THR A 619 -50.98 9.03 -6.16
N LEU A 620 -50.34 10.17 -6.46
CA LEU A 620 -49.85 10.50 -7.79
C LEU A 620 -48.66 9.63 -8.21
N GLU A 621 -47.73 9.33 -7.31
CA GLU A 621 -46.61 8.41 -7.55
C GLU A 621 -47.11 7.00 -7.82
N LYS A 622 -48.07 6.49 -7.05
CA LYS A 622 -48.71 5.18 -7.32
C LYS A 622 -49.46 5.17 -8.65
N SER A 623 -50.10 6.27 -9.03
CA SER A 623 -50.75 6.40 -10.34
C SER A 623 -49.73 6.44 -11.48
N LEU A 624 -48.60 7.12 -11.29
CA LEU A 624 -47.50 7.18 -12.25
C LEU A 624 -46.85 5.81 -12.43
N GLU A 625 -46.56 5.09 -11.35
CA GLU A 625 -46.04 3.72 -11.40
C GLU A 625 -47.00 2.76 -12.10
N HIS A 626 -48.31 2.87 -11.85
CA HIS A 626 -49.32 2.08 -12.56
C HIS A 626 -49.32 2.40 -14.05
N THR A 627 -49.24 3.68 -14.42
CA THR A 627 -49.20 4.11 -15.82
C THR A 627 -47.94 3.60 -16.52
N GLN A 628 -46.81 3.60 -15.81
CA GLN A 628 -45.52 3.13 -16.31
C GLN A 628 -45.53 1.61 -16.53
N ARG A 629 -46.10 0.82 -15.60
CA ARG A 629 -46.30 -0.62 -15.78
C ARG A 629 -47.24 -0.94 -16.95
N SER A 630 -48.33 -0.19 -17.11
CA SER A 630 -49.22 -0.39 -18.27
C SER A 630 -48.55 -0.03 -19.60
N LEU A 631 -47.69 0.98 -19.64
CA LEU A 631 -46.86 1.29 -20.81
C LEU A 631 -45.84 0.18 -21.11
N GLU A 632 -45.23 -0.41 -20.09
CA GLU A 632 -44.32 -1.55 -20.25
C GLU A 632 -45.04 -2.83 -20.72
N GLU A 633 -46.26 -3.09 -20.23
CA GLU A 633 -47.10 -4.20 -20.70
C GLU A 633 -47.57 -3.98 -22.14
N MET A 634 -47.94 -2.76 -22.51
CA MET A 634 -48.27 -2.42 -23.90
C MET A 634 -47.07 -2.59 -24.83
N SER A 635 -45.87 -2.20 -24.37
CA SER A 635 -44.62 -2.39 -25.11
C SER A 635 -44.28 -3.87 -25.30
N ARG A 636 -44.44 -4.69 -24.25
CA ARG A 636 -44.28 -6.15 -24.34
C ARG A 636 -45.29 -6.79 -25.29
N ASN A 637 -46.57 -6.41 -25.19
CA ASN A 637 -47.60 -6.90 -26.11
C ASN A 637 -47.32 -6.50 -27.57
N GLN A 638 -46.76 -5.31 -27.83
CA GLN A 638 -46.32 -4.93 -29.18
C GLN A 638 -45.13 -5.76 -29.65
N GLN A 639 -44.18 -6.07 -28.78
CA GLN A 639 -43.05 -6.95 -29.10
C GLN A 639 -43.50 -8.39 -29.38
N ASP A 640 -44.46 -8.90 -28.62
CA ASP A 640 -45.02 -10.25 -28.83
C ASP A 640 -45.83 -10.31 -30.13
N GLN A 641 -46.65 -9.31 -30.44
CA GLN A 641 -47.33 -9.20 -31.73
C GLN A 641 -46.35 -9.10 -32.91
N HIS A 642 -45.24 -8.36 -32.75
CA HIS A 642 -44.19 -8.29 -33.77
C HIS A 642 -43.48 -9.64 -33.93
N CYS A 643 -43.29 -10.39 -32.84
CA CYS A 643 -42.69 -11.73 -32.87
C CYS A 643 -43.62 -12.75 -33.55
N GLU A 644 -44.92 -12.72 -33.25
CA GLU A 644 -45.94 -13.54 -33.93
C GLU A 644 -46.04 -13.20 -35.42
N MET A 645 -46.03 -11.91 -35.79
CA MET A 645 -46.03 -11.48 -37.19
C MET A 645 -44.78 -11.96 -37.94
N MET A 646 -43.60 -11.89 -37.31
CA MET A 646 -42.35 -12.41 -37.87
C MET A 646 -42.35 -13.94 -37.98
N THR A 647 -43.06 -14.63 -37.10
CA THR A 647 -43.22 -16.09 -37.13
C THR A 647 -44.20 -16.51 -38.24
N MET A 648 -45.30 -15.76 -38.43
CA MET A 648 -46.20 -15.93 -39.58
C MET A 648 -45.49 -15.64 -40.91
N LEU A 649 -44.70 -14.57 -40.99
CA LEU A 649 -43.89 -14.24 -42.18
C LEU A 649 -42.84 -15.33 -42.49
N LYS A 650 -42.29 -16.00 -41.47
CA LYS A 650 -41.43 -17.17 -41.67
C LYS A 650 -42.20 -18.40 -42.17
N SER A 651 -43.44 -18.59 -41.72
CA SER A 651 -44.29 -19.70 -42.19
C SER A 651 -44.78 -19.52 -43.63
N LEU A 652 -44.96 -18.28 -44.10
CA LEU A 652 -45.32 -17.94 -45.48
C LEU A 652 -44.14 -18.01 -46.46
N LYS A 653 -42.91 -18.19 -45.96
CA LYS A 653 -41.68 -18.28 -46.75
C LYS A 653 -41.23 -19.74 -46.98
N HIS A 654 -41.92 -20.71 -46.39
CA HIS A 654 -41.88 -22.13 -46.71
C HIS A 654 -43.13 -22.50 -47.50
#